data_AF-A0AAV3AR69-F1
#
_entry.id   AF-A0AAV3AR69-F1
#
_cell.length_a   1.000
_cell.length_b   1.000
_cell.length_c   1.000
_cell.angle_alpha   90.00
_cell.angle_beta   90.00
_cell.angle_gamma   90.00
#
_symmetry.space_group_name_H-M   'P 1'
#
loop_
_entity.id
_entity.type
_entity.pdbx_description
1 polymer ?
#
loop_
_entity_poly.entity_id
_entity_poly.type
_entity_poly.pdbx_seq_one_letter_code
_entity_poly.pdbx_strand_id
1 'polypeptide(L)'
;MILQFITRESCLILAVTPANTDLANSDALKMAKEVDPQGLRTIGVITKLDLMDEGTDARDILENKLLPLRRGYIGVVNRSQKDIDGKKDIRAALAAERKFFLSHPAYRHVADKMGTPHLQKTLNQQLTNHIRETLPSLRSKLQSQMLSLEKEVEEYKNFRPDDPTRKTKALLQMVQQLGVDFEKRIEGSGDQVDTLELSGGARINRIFHERFPFELVKMEFDEKDLRREISYAIKNIHGVRTGLFTPDMAFEAIVKKQVVKLKEPCLKCVDLVIQELINTVRQCTTKLASYPRLREESERIVTTYIREREGKTKDQILLLIDIELSYINTNHEDFIGFANAQQRSTQLNKKRAVPNQVIRRGWLTINNISIMKGGSKEYWFVLTAESLSWYKDEEEKEKKYMLPLDNLKIRDVEKGFMSTKHIFAIFNTESRNVYKDLRQIELACESQEDVDSWKASFLRAGVYPEKDQTENEDDVQENTFSMDPQLERQVETIRNLVDSYMGIVNKSIRDLMPKTIMHLMINNAKDFIHSELLAFLYSSTDQNSLMEESADQAQRRDEMLRMYHALKEALHIIGDITTSTITTPVPPPVDDTWLQNSSGGHSPNVQRRPVSNILPPSRPPAVRGPTPGPPLIPVPAGGSVYPPIPSRPGPAGPFSAANNDPFAAPPQIPSRPARIPPGVPPGVPRRPPPTIPGKPLW
;
A
#
# COMPACT_ATOMS: atom_id res chain seq x y z
N MET A 1 11.51 -35.24 8.74
CA MET A 1 10.73 -36.25 7.98
C MET A 1 9.65 -36.91 8.84
N ILE A 2 9.97 -37.59 9.96
CA ILE A 2 8.97 -38.32 10.79
C ILE A 2 7.87 -37.41 11.36
N LEU A 3 8.25 -36.24 11.91
CA LEU A 3 7.31 -35.26 12.49
C LEU A 3 6.20 -34.83 11.52
N GLN A 4 6.48 -34.74 10.21
CA GLN A 4 5.48 -34.38 9.20
C GLN A 4 4.25 -35.32 9.20
N PHE A 5 4.43 -36.58 9.63
CA PHE A 5 3.37 -37.58 9.71
C PHE A 5 2.80 -37.69 11.12
N ILE A 6 3.65 -37.82 12.15
CA ILE A 6 3.19 -38.12 13.52
C ILE A 6 2.55 -36.92 14.23
N THR A 7 2.77 -35.68 13.79
CA THR A 7 2.10 -34.49 14.33
C THR A 7 0.60 -34.45 14.00
N ARG A 8 0.15 -35.18 12.97
CA ARG A 8 -1.28 -35.25 12.64
C ARG A 8 -2.01 -36.07 13.71
N GLU A 9 -3.04 -35.48 14.33
CA GLU A 9 -3.84 -36.14 15.38
C GLU A 9 -4.49 -37.46 14.91
N SER A 10 -4.76 -37.58 13.60
CA SER A 10 -5.31 -38.79 12.97
C SER A 10 -4.27 -39.88 12.70
N CYS A 11 -3.01 -39.73 13.09
CA CYS A 11 -1.97 -40.74 12.91
C CYS A 11 -1.84 -41.63 14.16
N LEU A 12 -1.99 -42.95 14.01
CA LEU A 12 -1.58 -43.92 15.04
C LEU A 12 -0.05 -44.08 15.00
N ILE A 13 0.58 -44.09 16.17
CA ILE A 13 2.04 -44.18 16.30
C ILE A 13 2.40 -45.58 16.80
N LEU A 14 3.17 -46.33 16.01
CA LEU A 14 3.74 -47.61 16.44
C LEU A 14 5.17 -47.40 16.92
N ALA A 15 5.35 -47.30 18.24
CA ALA A 15 6.64 -47.03 18.86
C ALA A 15 7.41 -48.34 19.10
N VAL A 16 8.27 -48.70 18.13
CA VAL A 16 9.07 -49.93 18.18
C VAL A 16 10.38 -49.68 18.93
N THR A 17 10.59 -50.40 20.03
CA THR A 17 11.80 -50.32 20.87
C THR A 17 12.39 -51.72 21.07
N PRO A 18 13.71 -51.91 20.99
CA PRO A 18 14.32 -53.19 21.32
C PRO A 18 14.47 -53.37 22.84
N ALA A 19 14.28 -54.60 23.33
CA ALA A 19 14.26 -54.90 24.77
C ALA A 19 15.64 -54.84 25.43
N ASN A 20 16.72 -54.94 24.63
CA ASN A 20 18.10 -54.86 25.10
C ASN A 20 18.60 -53.41 25.29
N THR A 21 17.74 -52.42 25.10
CA THR A 21 18.04 -51.00 25.38
C THR A 21 17.11 -50.49 26.45
N ASP A 22 17.62 -49.62 27.33
CA ASP A 22 16.79 -48.95 28.34
C ASP A 22 15.67 -48.12 27.66
N LEU A 23 14.44 -48.29 28.17
CA LEU A 23 13.24 -47.65 27.64
C LEU A 23 13.33 -46.12 27.70
N ALA A 24 14.01 -45.58 28.73
CA ALA A 24 14.22 -44.14 28.89
C ALA A 24 15.06 -43.55 27.75
N ASN A 25 15.83 -44.38 27.05
CA ASN A 25 16.66 -43.98 25.92
C ASN A 25 16.01 -44.24 24.56
N SER A 26 14.78 -44.74 24.49
CA SER A 26 14.07 -44.99 23.24
C SER A 26 13.72 -43.70 22.49
N ASP A 27 14.35 -43.47 21.34
CA ASP A 27 14.04 -42.35 20.46
C ASP A 27 12.61 -42.40 19.91
N ALA A 28 12.07 -43.61 19.68
CA ALA A 28 10.71 -43.79 19.20
C ALA A 28 9.68 -43.31 20.23
N LEU A 29 9.89 -43.61 21.52
CA LEU A 29 9.00 -43.16 22.59
C LEU A 29 9.20 -41.68 22.95
N LYS A 30 10.43 -41.16 22.86
CA LYS A 30 10.71 -39.72 23.02
C LYS A 30 9.95 -38.90 21.97
N MET A 31 10.08 -39.27 20.69
CA MET A 31 9.35 -38.60 19.60
C MET A 31 7.84 -38.77 19.73
N ALA A 32 7.35 -39.94 20.14
CA ALA A 32 5.92 -40.15 20.36
C ALA A 32 5.39 -39.25 21.49
N LYS A 33 6.13 -39.11 22.59
CA LYS A 33 5.74 -38.29 23.74
C LYS A 33 5.73 -36.79 23.45
N GLU A 34 6.55 -36.32 22.51
CA GLU A 34 6.54 -34.93 22.05
C GLU A 34 5.21 -34.56 21.37
N VAL A 35 4.62 -35.49 20.60
CA VAL A 35 3.40 -35.24 19.80
C VAL A 35 2.13 -35.92 20.34
N ASP A 36 2.27 -36.82 21.31
CA ASP A 36 1.21 -37.53 22.03
C ASP A 36 1.59 -37.68 23.52
N PRO A 37 1.63 -36.58 24.30
CA PRO A 37 2.10 -36.62 25.70
C PRO A 37 1.29 -37.54 26.60
N GLN A 38 0.00 -37.71 26.29
CA GLN A 38 -0.96 -38.56 27.01
C GLN A 38 -0.97 -40.02 26.51
N GLY A 39 -0.19 -40.36 25.48
CA GLY A 39 -0.08 -41.72 24.95
C GLY A 39 -1.41 -42.29 24.44
N LEU A 40 -2.31 -41.45 23.92
CA LEU A 40 -3.67 -41.84 23.52
C LEU A 40 -3.69 -42.61 22.20
N ARG A 41 -2.74 -42.33 21.30
CA ARG A 41 -2.65 -42.87 19.94
C ARG A 41 -1.34 -43.61 19.67
N THR A 42 -0.54 -43.81 20.72
CA THR A 42 0.72 -44.53 20.68
C THR A 42 0.57 -45.97 21.16
N ILE A 43 1.09 -46.92 20.38
CA ILE A 43 1.14 -48.36 20.68
C ILE A 43 2.62 -48.74 20.85
N GLY A 44 2.97 -49.26 22.02
CA GLY A 44 4.33 -49.70 22.29
C GLY A 44 4.58 -51.11 21.76
N VAL A 45 5.67 -51.31 21.02
CA VAL A 45 6.10 -52.64 20.57
C VAL A 45 7.51 -52.89 21.05
N ILE A 46 7.69 -53.96 21.84
CA ILE A 46 8.99 -54.35 22.37
C ILE A 46 9.50 -55.55 21.59
N THR A 47 10.63 -55.38 20.91
CA THR A 47 11.25 -56.42 20.06
C THR A 47 12.49 -57.00 20.73
N LYS A 48 13.03 -58.12 20.23
CA LYS A 48 14.31 -58.70 20.69
C LYS A 48 14.34 -59.08 22.19
N LEU A 49 13.20 -59.51 22.73
CA LEU A 49 13.08 -59.97 24.12
C LEU A 49 13.93 -61.22 24.42
N ASP A 50 14.29 -61.96 23.39
CA ASP A 50 15.17 -63.13 23.41
C ASP A 50 16.67 -62.79 23.52
N LEU A 51 17.04 -61.53 23.30
CA LEU A 51 18.42 -61.02 23.34
C LEU A 51 18.70 -60.15 24.56
N MET A 52 17.87 -60.27 25.61
CA MET A 52 18.12 -59.61 26.89
C MET A 52 19.19 -60.35 27.69
N ASP A 53 19.94 -59.63 28.51
CA ASP A 53 20.99 -60.20 29.36
C ASP A 53 20.37 -61.14 30.40
N GLU A 54 21.03 -62.28 30.67
CA GLU A 54 20.55 -63.25 31.65
C GLU A 54 20.41 -62.61 33.04
N GLY A 55 19.22 -62.75 33.63
CA GLY A 55 18.87 -62.13 34.91
C GLY A 55 18.13 -60.79 34.79
N THR A 56 17.93 -60.27 33.58
CA THR A 56 17.09 -59.09 33.30
C THR A 56 15.81 -59.48 32.57
N ASP A 57 14.74 -58.71 32.75
CA ASP A 57 13.50 -58.87 32.00
C ASP A 57 12.79 -57.53 31.77
N ALA A 58 12.00 -57.46 30.70
CA ALA A 58 11.13 -56.33 30.37
C ALA A 58 9.71 -56.44 30.96
N ARG A 59 9.50 -57.16 32.07
CA ARG A 59 8.15 -57.43 32.62
C ARG A 59 7.42 -56.15 32.99
N ASP A 60 8.08 -55.22 33.68
CA ASP A 60 7.44 -53.96 34.10
C ASP A 60 7.07 -53.05 32.93
N ILE A 61 7.76 -53.19 31.80
CA ILE A 61 7.43 -52.49 30.54
C ILE A 61 6.18 -53.13 29.93
N LEU A 62 6.17 -54.47 29.80
CA LEU A 62 5.06 -55.21 29.21
C LEU A 62 3.77 -55.19 30.05
N GLU A 63 3.90 -55.05 31.37
CA GLU A 63 2.78 -54.83 32.30
C GLU A 63 2.32 -53.36 32.33
N ASN A 64 2.89 -52.49 31.50
CA ASN A 64 2.53 -51.07 31.36
C ASN A 64 2.76 -50.24 32.64
N LYS A 65 3.77 -50.60 33.45
CA LYS A 65 4.06 -49.95 34.74
C LYS A 65 5.13 -48.85 34.66
N LEU A 66 6.13 -49.02 33.79
CA LEU A 66 7.28 -48.10 33.73
C LEU A 66 6.95 -46.77 33.02
N LEU A 67 6.41 -46.85 31.80
CA LEU A 67 5.94 -45.69 31.03
C LEU A 67 4.55 -46.01 30.48
N PRO A 68 3.46 -45.67 31.17
CA PRO A 68 2.12 -46.09 30.78
C PRO A 68 1.69 -45.52 29.43
N LEU A 69 1.22 -46.40 28.53
CA LEU A 69 0.54 -46.03 27.29
C LEU A 69 -0.92 -46.50 27.35
N ARG A 70 -1.85 -45.70 26.80
CA ARG A 70 -3.29 -46.06 26.78
C ARG A 70 -3.56 -47.34 26.00
N ARG A 71 -2.76 -47.63 24.98
CA ARG A 71 -2.87 -48.84 24.15
C ARG A 71 -1.89 -49.95 24.56
N GLY A 72 -1.14 -49.73 25.64
CA GLY A 72 -0.21 -50.69 26.24
C GLY A 72 1.00 -51.04 25.37
N TYR A 73 1.71 -52.09 25.81
CA TYR A 73 2.88 -52.65 25.14
C TYR A 73 2.62 -54.08 24.69
N ILE A 74 3.17 -54.44 23.53
CA ILE A 74 3.13 -55.79 23.01
C ILE A 74 4.56 -56.25 22.69
N GLY A 75 4.97 -57.33 23.32
CA GLY A 75 6.24 -57.98 23.10
C GLY A 75 6.19 -58.89 21.87
N VAL A 76 7.21 -58.83 21.01
CA VAL A 76 7.36 -59.72 19.84
C VAL A 76 8.78 -60.27 19.77
N VAL A 77 8.89 -61.52 19.32
CA VAL A 77 10.17 -62.19 19.08
C VAL A 77 10.27 -62.53 17.60
N ASN A 78 11.22 -61.90 16.94
CA ASN A 78 11.42 -62.01 15.49
C ASN A 78 12.47 -63.06 15.16
N ARG A 79 12.62 -63.37 13.86
CA ARG A 79 13.73 -64.19 13.37
C ARG A 79 15.05 -63.48 13.64
N SER A 80 16.02 -64.20 14.21
CA SER A 80 17.41 -63.75 14.33
C SER A 80 18.09 -63.69 12.95
N GLN A 81 19.26 -63.05 12.86
CA GLN A 81 20.03 -63.02 11.61
C GLN A 81 20.32 -64.43 11.08
N LYS A 82 20.68 -65.36 11.99
CA LYS A 82 20.91 -66.77 11.65
C LYS A 82 19.65 -67.47 11.14
N ASP A 83 18.48 -67.16 11.70
CA ASP A 83 17.20 -67.70 11.23
C ASP A 83 16.83 -67.16 9.84
N ILE A 84 17.21 -65.92 9.52
CA ILE A 84 16.99 -65.30 8.21
C ILE A 84 17.90 -65.96 7.17
N ASP A 85 19.19 -66.11 7.48
CA ASP A 85 20.16 -66.76 6.60
C ASP A 85 19.80 -68.23 6.35
N GLY A 86 19.28 -68.90 7.38
CA GLY A 86 18.73 -70.26 7.32
C GLY A 86 17.32 -70.37 6.74
N LYS A 87 16.71 -69.26 6.26
CA LYS A 87 15.36 -69.18 5.67
C LYS A 87 14.28 -69.85 6.53
N LYS A 88 14.32 -69.67 7.84
CA LYS A 88 13.33 -70.23 8.78
C LYS A 88 11.91 -69.80 8.39
N ASP A 89 11.05 -70.80 8.30
CA ASP A 89 9.64 -70.62 7.94
C ASP A 89 8.88 -69.77 8.98
N ILE A 90 7.88 -69.01 8.52
CA ILE A 90 7.09 -68.11 9.36
C ILE A 90 6.25 -68.87 10.39
N ARG A 91 5.74 -70.07 10.07
CA ARG A 91 4.97 -70.89 11.02
C ARG A 91 5.88 -71.41 12.12
N ALA A 92 7.10 -71.81 11.76
CA ALA A 92 8.13 -72.21 12.71
C ALA A 92 8.57 -71.04 13.61
N ALA A 93 8.66 -69.81 13.07
CA ALA A 93 8.97 -68.60 13.83
C ALA A 93 7.86 -68.24 14.84
N LEU A 94 6.60 -68.25 14.42
CA LEU A 94 5.43 -68.05 15.28
C LEU A 94 5.32 -69.11 16.38
N ALA A 95 5.59 -70.38 16.06
CA ALA A 95 5.60 -71.45 17.05
C ALA A 95 6.74 -71.27 18.07
N ALA A 96 7.92 -70.83 17.62
CA ALA A 96 9.04 -70.52 18.49
C ALA A 96 8.75 -69.31 19.39
N GLU A 97 8.14 -68.25 18.85
CA GLU A 97 7.70 -67.06 19.61
C GLU A 97 6.69 -67.47 20.70
N ARG A 98 5.67 -68.26 20.34
CA ARG A 98 4.68 -68.74 21.32
C ARG A 98 5.32 -69.62 22.38
N LYS A 99 6.25 -70.49 22.00
CA LYS A 99 7.01 -71.33 22.94
C LYS A 99 7.81 -70.46 23.91
N PHE A 100 8.53 -69.45 23.42
CA PHE A 100 9.29 -68.50 24.23
C PHE A 100 8.43 -67.85 25.32
N PHE A 101 7.30 -67.24 24.94
CA PHE A 101 6.43 -66.58 25.91
C PHE A 101 5.80 -67.55 26.93
N LEU A 102 5.51 -68.79 26.55
CA LEU A 102 4.97 -69.80 27.47
C LEU A 102 6.03 -70.40 28.40
N SER A 103 7.28 -70.53 27.94
CA SER A 103 8.38 -71.12 28.71
C SER A 103 9.10 -70.11 29.59
N HIS A 104 9.06 -68.81 29.27
CA HIS A 104 9.78 -67.79 30.01
C HIS A 104 9.09 -67.47 31.34
N PRO A 105 9.75 -67.62 32.51
CA PRO A 105 9.11 -67.49 33.83
C PRO A 105 8.54 -66.09 34.08
N ALA A 106 9.19 -65.03 33.58
CA ALA A 106 8.75 -63.64 33.74
C ALA A 106 7.58 -63.22 32.82
N TYR A 107 7.28 -63.98 31.74
CA TYR A 107 6.29 -63.59 30.74
C TYR A 107 5.11 -64.56 30.60
N ARG A 108 5.18 -65.72 31.26
CA ARG A 108 4.18 -66.79 31.14
C ARG A 108 2.75 -66.32 31.42
N HIS A 109 2.55 -65.44 32.39
CA HIS A 109 1.23 -64.92 32.76
C HIS A 109 0.66 -63.88 31.77
N VAL A 110 1.51 -63.26 30.94
CA VAL A 110 1.10 -62.31 29.88
C VAL A 110 1.16 -62.91 28.48
N ALA A 111 1.53 -64.18 28.33
CA ALA A 111 1.78 -64.83 27.04
C ALA A 111 0.61 -64.74 26.04
N ASP A 112 -0.65 -64.64 26.51
CA ASP A 112 -1.84 -64.50 25.67
C ASP A 112 -2.06 -63.08 25.12
N LYS A 113 -1.38 -62.09 25.70
CA LYS A 113 -1.37 -60.68 25.27
C LYS A 113 -0.09 -60.31 24.50
N MET A 114 0.77 -61.29 24.23
CA MET A 114 2.07 -61.09 23.59
C MET A 114 2.14 -61.86 22.27
N GLY A 115 3.16 -61.54 21.49
CA GLY A 115 3.47 -62.17 20.22
C GLY A 115 2.83 -61.49 19.02
N THR A 116 3.36 -61.82 17.85
CA THR A 116 2.98 -61.26 16.55
C THR A 116 1.49 -61.46 16.22
N PRO A 117 0.85 -62.61 16.51
CA PRO A 117 -0.59 -62.78 16.27
C PRO A 117 -1.46 -61.85 17.11
N HIS A 118 -1.08 -61.61 18.37
CA HIS A 118 -1.81 -60.68 19.24
C HIS A 118 -1.62 -59.24 18.76
N LEU A 119 -0.39 -58.86 18.39
CA LEU A 119 -0.11 -57.56 17.79
C LEU A 119 -0.97 -57.30 16.55
N GLN A 120 -1.04 -58.26 15.62
CA GLN A 120 -1.85 -58.12 14.41
C GLN A 120 -3.34 -57.90 14.72
N LYS A 121 -3.90 -58.70 15.65
CA LYS A 121 -5.30 -58.56 16.08
C LYS A 121 -5.56 -57.19 16.71
N THR A 122 -4.67 -56.75 17.59
CA THR A 122 -4.78 -55.45 18.27
C THR A 122 -4.64 -54.29 17.28
N LEU A 123 -3.66 -54.32 16.36
CA LEU A 123 -3.52 -53.29 15.34
C LEU A 123 -4.76 -53.17 14.45
N ASN A 124 -5.33 -54.30 14.00
CA ASN A 124 -6.56 -54.30 13.20
C ASN A 124 -7.74 -53.68 13.96
N GLN A 125 -7.90 -54.03 15.24
CA GLN A 125 -8.96 -53.48 16.08
C GLN A 125 -8.77 -51.97 16.31
N GLN A 126 -7.56 -51.55 16.68
CA GLN A 126 -7.24 -50.15 16.97
C GLN A 126 -7.37 -49.29 15.70
N LEU A 127 -6.92 -49.78 14.55
CA LEU A 127 -7.06 -49.09 13.27
C LEU A 127 -8.54 -48.92 12.90
N THR A 128 -9.34 -49.97 13.03
CA THR A 128 -10.78 -49.92 12.70
C THR A 128 -11.54 -48.90 13.58
N ASN A 129 -11.28 -48.92 14.89
CA ASN A 129 -11.89 -47.97 15.83
C ASN A 129 -11.44 -46.54 15.54
N HIS A 130 -10.14 -46.34 15.31
CA HIS A 130 -9.56 -45.03 15.01
C HIS A 130 -10.08 -44.44 13.70
N ILE A 131 -10.24 -45.25 12.65
CA ILE A 131 -10.88 -44.82 11.39
C ILE A 131 -12.30 -44.32 11.68
N ARG A 132 -13.11 -45.09 12.42
CA ARG A 132 -14.49 -44.68 12.74
C ARG A 132 -14.58 -43.39 13.56
N GLU A 133 -13.71 -43.21 14.56
CA GLU A 133 -13.70 -42.01 15.41
C GLU A 133 -13.27 -40.76 14.64
N THR A 134 -12.33 -40.90 13.69
CA THR A 134 -11.78 -39.78 12.91
C THR A 134 -12.54 -39.46 11.62
N LEU A 135 -13.34 -40.41 11.09
CA LEU A 135 -14.09 -40.23 9.85
C LEU A 135 -15.10 -39.05 9.88
N PRO A 136 -15.91 -38.83 10.94
CA PRO A 136 -16.86 -37.72 10.98
C PRO A 136 -16.20 -36.34 10.88
N SER A 137 -15.08 -36.14 11.57
CA SER A 137 -14.34 -34.87 11.54
C SER A 137 -13.63 -34.68 10.20
N LEU A 138 -13.07 -35.75 9.62
CA LEU A 138 -12.51 -35.72 8.27
C LEU A 138 -13.58 -35.36 7.23
N ARG A 139 -14.77 -35.98 7.29
CA ARG A 139 -15.89 -35.66 6.41
C ARG A 139 -16.27 -34.19 6.49
N SER A 140 -16.44 -33.66 7.70
CA SER A 140 -16.79 -32.24 7.91
C SER A 140 -15.74 -31.31 7.31
N LYS A 141 -14.45 -31.62 7.53
CA LYS A 141 -13.33 -30.86 6.95
C LYS A 141 -13.35 -30.88 5.42
N LEU A 142 -13.51 -32.05 4.81
CA LEU A 142 -13.57 -32.18 3.35
C LEU A 142 -14.81 -31.50 2.76
N GLN A 143 -15.97 -31.56 3.44
CA GLN A 143 -17.17 -30.84 3.04
C GLN A 143 -16.96 -29.32 3.07
N SER A 144 -16.33 -28.79 4.13
CA SER A 144 -16.03 -27.37 4.23
C SER A 144 -15.07 -26.91 3.13
N GLN A 145 -14.01 -27.69 2.85
CA GLN A 145 -13.07 -27.41 1.75
C GLN A 145 -13.74 -27.49 0.37
N MET A 146 -14.63 -28.47 0.17
CA MET A 146 -15.37 -28.60 -1.10
C MET A 146 -16.30 -27.40 -1.30
N LEU A 147 -17.02 -26.97 -0.25
CA LEU A 147 -17.95 -25.83 -0.32
C LEU A 147 -17.22 -24.52 -0.64
N SER A 148 -16.03 -24.29 -0.07
CA SER A 148 -15.25 -23.08 -0.40
C SER A 148 -14.79 -23.09 -1.86
N LEU A 149 -14.39 -24.25 -2.39
CA LEU A 149 -14.01 -24.39 -3.79
C LEU A 149 -15.21 -24.37 -4.74
N GLU A 150 -16.39 -24.79 -4.30
CA GLU A 150 -17.57 -24.90 -5.15
C GLU A 150 -17.99 -23.57 -5.76
N LYS A 151 -17.86 -22.46 -5.01
CA LYS A 151 -18.15 -21.12 -5.51
C LYS A 151 -17.23 -20.74 -6.67
N GLU A 152 -15.93 -20.99 -6.54
CA GLU A 152 -14.94 -20.69 -7.58
C GLU A 152 -15.11 -21.64 -8.77
N VAL A 153 -15.33 -22.94 -8.52
CA VAL A 153 -15.54 -23.95 -9.56
C VAL A 153 -16.83 -23.73 -10.35
N GLU A 154 -17.89 -23.20 -9.74
CA GLU A 154 -19.14 -22.86 -10.46
C GLU A 154 -18.87 -21.87 -11.61
N GLU A 155 -17.93 -20.94 -11.43
CA GLU A 155 -17.48 -20.03 -12.49
C GLU A 155 -16.77 -20.78 -13.64
N TYR A 156 -16.20 -21.95 -13.36
CA TYR A 156 -15.53 -22.81 -14.34
C TYR A 156 -16.38 -23.99 -14.85
N LYS A 157 -17.53 -24.32 -14.26
CA LYS A 157 -18.38 -25.45 -14.71
C LYS A 157 -18.87 -25.30 -16.15
N ASN A 158 -19.11 -24.06 -16.59
CA ASN A 158 -19.45 -23.71 -17.97
C ASN A 158 -18.23 -23.21 -18.77
N PHE A 159 -17.00 -23.56 -18.36
CA PHE A 159 -15.78 -23.13 -19.02
C PHE A 159 -15.56 -23.93 -20.30
N ARG A 160 -15.76 -23.25 -21.43
CA ARG A 160 -15.22 -23.66 -22.73
C ARG A 160 -14.12 -22.64 -23.07
N PRO A 161 -12.85 -23.07 -23.16
CA PRO A 161 -11.71 -22.18 -23.43
C PRO A 161 -11.91 -21.34 -24.70
N ASP A 162 -12.66 -21.87 -25.67
CA ASP A 162 -12.90 -21.27 -26.98
C ASP A 162 -14.29 -20.64 -27.14
N ASP A 163 -15.06 -20.44 -26.06
CA ASP A 163 -16.35 -19.76 -26.18
C ASP A 163 -16.17 -18.25 -26.40
N PRO A 164 -16.50 -17.71 -27.59
CA PRO A 164 -16.31 -16.30 -27.89
C PRO A 164 -17.21 -15.40 -27.03
N THR A 165 -18.38 -15.87 -26.59
CA THR A 165 -19.31 -15.06 -25.77
C THR A 165 -18.74 -14.78 -24.39
N ARG A 166 -18.03 -15.76 -23.81
CA ARG A 166 -17.36 -15.62 -22.51
C ARG A 166 -16.15 -14.70 -22.60
N LYS A 167 -15.31 -14.85 -23.64
CA LYS A 167 -14.17 -13.95 -23.89
C LYS A 167 -14.61 -12.50 -24.05
N THR A 168 -15.67 -12.28 -24.84
CA THR A 168 -16.30 -10.97 -25.04
C THR A 168 -16.79 -10.36 -23.73
N LYS A 169 -17.50 -11.14 -22.90
CA LYS A 169 -17.99 -10.70 -21.59
C LYS A 169 -16.86 -10.39 -20.61
N ALA A 170 -15.85 -11.26 -20.55
CA ALA A 170 -14.68 -11.07 -19.69
C ALA A 170 -13.88 -9.83 -20.08
N LEU A 171 -13.63 -9.63 -21.39
CA LEU A 171 -13.01 -8.42 -21.92
C LEU A 171 -13.77 -7.16 -21.48
N LEU A 172 -15.09 -7.13 -21.69
CA LEU A 172 -15.94 -6.01 -21.28
C LEU A 172 -15.80 -5.71 -19.78
N GLN A 173 -15.92 -6.73 -18.93
CA GLN A 173 -15.83 -6.57 -17.48
C GLN A 173 -14.45 -6.10 -17.03
N MET A 174 -13.38 -6.65 -17.61
CA MET A 174 -12.00 -6.27 -17.29
C MET A 174 -11.69 -4.82 -17.69
N VAL A 175 -12.16 -4.38 -18.86
CA VAL A 175 -11.96 -3.00 -19.33
C VAL A 175 -12.80 -2.01 -18.52
N GLN A 176 -14.05 -2.36 -18.19
CA GLN A 176 -14.88 -1.54 -17.30
C GLN A 176 -14.24 -1.40 -15.91
N GLN A 177 -13.72 -2.50 -15.35
CA GLN A 177 -13.02 -2.48 -14.07
C GLN A 177 -11.74 -1.65 -14.14
N LEU A 178 -10.99 -1.71 -15.24
CA LEU A 178 -9.82 -0.87 -15.46
C LEU A 178 -10.17 0.63 -15.40
N GLY A 179 -11.27 1.03 -16.04
CA GLY A 179 -11.77 2.42 -15.97
C GLY A 179 -12.12 2.85 -14.56
N VAL A 180 -12.91 2.04 -13.85
CA VAL A 180 -13.28 2.30 -12.44
C VAL A 180 -12.04 2.40 -11.54
N ASP A 181 -11.06 1.51 -11.72
CA ASP A 181 -9.82 1.53 -10.94
C ASP A 181 -8.96 2.75 -11.24
N PHE A 182 -8.89 3.17 -12.50
CA PHE A 182 -8.21 4.39 -12.90
C PHE A 182 -8.85 5.63 -12.28
N GLU A 183 -10.19 5.76 -12.38
CA GLU A 183 -10.94 6.87 -11.76
C GLU A 183 -10.74 6.90 -10.25
N LYS A 184 -10.84 5.74 -9.58
CA LYS A 184 -10.61 5.63 -8.13
C LYS A 184 -9.21 6.07 -7.72
N ARG A 185 -8.16 5.75 -8.50
CA ARG A 185 -6.77 6.17 -8.20
C ARG A 185 -6.52 7.65 -8.44
N ILE A 186 -7.22 8.27 -9.41
CA ILE A 186 -7.06 9.68 -9.77
C ILE A 186 -7.91 10.59 -8.86
N GLU A 187 -9.15 10.22 -8.58
CA GLU A 187 -10.09 11.04 -7.81
C GLU A 187 -10.08 10.72 -6.31
N GLY A 188 -9.54 9.56 -5.91
CA GLY A 188 -9.48 9.13 -4.51
C GLY A 188 -10.81 8.56 -3.97
N SER A 189 -11.77 8.24 -4.84
CA SER A 189 -13.14 7.81 -4.52
C SER A 189 -13.27 6.33 -4.13
N GLY A 190 -12.30 5.79 -3.38
CA GLY A 190 -12.23 4.36 -3.10
C GLY A 190 -12.90 3.88 -1.81
N ASP A 191 -13.66 2.76 -1.88
CA ASP A 191 -14.16 2.03 -0.69
C ASP A 191 -13.07 1.56 0.29
N GLN A 192 -11.83 1.44 -0.20
CA GLN A 192 -10.65 1.09 0.57
C GLN A 192 -9.59 2.16 0.28
N VAL A 193 -9.16 2.85 1.32
CA VAL A 193 -8.13 3.89 1.26
C VAL A 193 -6.79 3.23 1.55
N ASP A 194 -5.85 3.36 0.63
CA ASP A 194 -4.46 2.92 0.84
C ASP A 194 -3.80 3.87 1.85
N THR A 195 -3.33 3.34 2.98
CA THR A 195 -2.70 4.10 4.06
C THR A 195 -1.17 4.03 4.03
N LEU A 196 -0.59 3.25 3.11
CA LEU A 196 0.85 3.04 3.00
C LEU A 196 1.47 3.91 1.91
N GLU A 197 0.79 4.07 0.77
CA GLU A 197 1.31 4.81 -0.38
C GLU A 197 0.37 5.92 -0.86
N LEU A 198 0.95 7.05 -1.28
CA LEU A 198 0.20 8.13 -1.93
C LEU A 198 -0.34 7.67 -3.28
N SER A 199 -1.65 7.85 -3.48
CA SER A 199 -2.34 7.58 -4.75
C SER A 199 -1.84 8.47 -5.89
N GLY A 200 -2.07 8.03 -7.14
CA GLY A 200 -1.73 8.82 -8.33
C GLY A 200 -2.36 10.22 -8.30
N GLY A 201 -3.64 10.33 -7.92
CA GLY A 201 -4.32 11.61 -7.72
C GLY A 201 -3.67 12.51 -6.67
N ALA A 202 -3.28 11.94 -5.53
CA ALA A 202 -2.59 12.71 -4.48
C ALA A 202 -1.22 13.22 -4.92
N ARG A 203 -0.47 12.42 -5.70
CA ARG A 203 0.82 12.83 -6.28
C ARG A 203 0.64 13.94 -7.31
N ILE A 204 -0.37 13.85 -8.18
CA ILE A 204 -0.72 14.92 -9.13
C ILE A 204 -1.09 16.21 -8.39
N ASN A 205 -1.90 16.11 -7.32
CA ASN A 205 -2.25 17.25 -6.49
C ASN A 205 -0.99 17.95 -5.91
N ARG A 206 -0.02 17.16 -5.44
CA ARG A 206 1.27 17.67 -4.97
C ARG A 206 2.08 18.35 -6.09
N ILE A 207 2.06 17.80 -7.30
CA ILE A 207 2.71 18.43 -8.47
C ILE A 207 2.11 19.82 -8.70
N PHE A 208 0.78 19.92 -8.74
CA PHE A 208 0.09 21.19 -9.01
C PHE A 208 0.25 22.24 -7.92
N HIS A 209 0.19 21.84 -6.64
CA HIS A 209 0.07 22.80 -5.54
C HIS A 209 1.34 22.99 -4.71
N GLU A 210 2.31 22.09 -4.82
CA GLU A 210 3.59 22.22 -4.12
C GLU A 210 4.74 22.38 -5.10
N ARG A 211 4.88 21.45 -6.05
CA ARG A 211 6.06 21.41 -6.92
C ARG A 211 6.06 22.51 -7.97
N PHE A 212 4.95 22.72 -8.66
CA PHE A 212 4.87 23.71 -9.74
C PHE A 212 5.05 25.14 -9.21
N PRO A 213 4.37 25.58 -8.12
CA PRO A 213 4.64 26.89 -7.53
C PRO A 213 6.09 27.06 -7.08
N PHE A 214 6.73 26.01 -6.54
CA PHE A 214 8.15 26.04 -6.20
C PHE A 214 9.04 26.29 -7.42
N GLU A 215 8.77 25.60 -8.54
CA GLU A 215 9.56 25.77 -9.77
C GLU A 215 9.42 27.19 -10.35
N LEU A 216 8.24 27.81 -10.22
CA LEU A 216 8.02 29.21 -10.61
C LEU A 216 8.82 30.19 -9.75
N VAL A 217 8.88 29.97 -8.42
CA VAL A 217 9.63 30.84 -7.49
C VAL A 217 11.12 30.62 -7.59
N LYS A 218 11.58 29.39 -7.83
CA LYS A 218 13.01 29.08 -8.07
C LYS A 218 13.57 29.87 -9.27
N MET A 219 12.70 30.25 -10.20
CA MET A 219 13.04 31.07 -11.36
C MET A 219 13.25 32.57 -11.02
N GLU A 220 12.99 32.99 -9.78
CA GLU A 220 13.12 34.39 -9.36
C GLU A 220 14.55 34.93 -9.56
N PHE A 221 14.59 36.11 -10.16
CA PHE A 221 15.73 36.67 -10.85
C PHE A 221 16.89 37.01 -9.90
N ASP A 222 18.10 37.09 -10.43
CA ASP A 222 19.11 37.90 -9.78
C ASP A 222 18.65 39.36 -9.81
N GLU A 223 18.34 39.89 -8.63
CA GLU A 223 17.91 41.26 -8.42
C GLU A 223 18.92 42.28 -9.00
N LYS A 224 20.21 41.92 -8.98
CA LYS A 224 21.27 42.73 -9.59
C LYS A 224 21.17 42.69 -11.12
N ASP A 225 20.99 41.51 -11.69
CA ASP A 225 20.84 41.35 -13.13
C ASP A 225 19.56 42.03 -13.65
N LEU A 226 18.44 41.92 -12.93
CA LEU A 226 17.20 42.58 -13.32
C LEU A 226 17.37 44.10 -13.35
N ARG A 227 17.99 44.69 -12.32
CA ARG A 227 18.29 46.13 -12.29
C ARG A 227 19.22 46.55 -13.44
N ARG A 228 20.24 45.72 -13.74
CA ARG A 228 21.14 45.94 -14.87
C ARG A 228 20.39 45.90 -16.20
N GLU A 229 19.52 44.92 -16.40
CA GLU A 229 18.69 44.78 -17.60
C GLU A 229 17.73 45.96 -17.78
N ILE A 230 17.06 46.39 -16.70
CA ILE A 230 16.20 47.58 -16.72
C ILE A 230 17.02 48.82 -17.08
N SER A 231 18.22 48.99 -16.51
CA SER A 231 19.10 50.11 -16.84
C SER A 231 19.48 50.13 -18.32
N TYR A 232 19.87 48.98 -18.87
CA TYR A 232 20.15 48.87 -20.31
C TYR A 232 18.92 49.13 -21.17
N ALA A 233 17.75 48.62 -20.79
CA ALA A 233 16.51 48.86 -21.51
C ALA A 233 16.18 50.36 -21.57
N ILE A 234 16.24 51.06 -20.43
CA ILE A 234 16.03 52.51 -20.36
C ILE A 234 17.02 53.25 -21.29
N LYS A 235 18.33 53.01 -21.11
CA LYS A 235 19.39 53.66 -21.89
C LYS A 235 19.22 53.42 -23.40
N ASN A 236 18.92 52.19 -23.81
CA ASN A 236 18.77 51.82 -25.21
C ASN A 236 17.51 52.45 -25.84
N ILE A 237 16.42 52.60 -25.08
CA ILE A 237 15.18 53.22 -25.56
C ILE A 237 15.35 54.73 -25.73
N HIS A 238 16.05 55.39 -24.81
CA HIS A 238 16.38 56.81 -24.95
C HIS A 238 17.41 57.06 -26.06
N GLY A 239 18.33 56.12 -26.28
CA GLY A 239 19.36 56.18 -27.31
C GLY A 239 20.26 57.39 -27.11
N VAL A 240 20.41 58.21 -28.15
CA VAL A 240 21.22 59.46 -28.11
C VAL A 240 20.53 60.63 -27.39
N ARG A 241 19.26 60.48 -26.99
CA ARG A 241 18.47 61.54 -26.36
C ARG A 241 18.53 61.42 -24.84
N THR A 242 18.45 62.55 -24.14
CA THR A 242 18.23 62.55 -22.68
C THR A 242 16.74 62.36 -22.37
N GLY A 243 16.42 61.32 -21.62
CA GLY A 243 15.04 60.93 -21.30
C GLY A 243 14.42 61.78 -20.19
N LEU A 244 13.36 62.53 -20.50
CA LEU A 244 12.61 63.30 -19.51
C LEU A 244 11.64 62.45 -18.66
N PHE A 245 11.21 61.30 -19.18
CA PHE A 245 10.25 60.40 -18.54
C PHE A 245 10.76 58.96 -18.50
N THR A 246 10.27 58.19 -17.52
CA THR A 246 10.48 56.74 -17.46
C THR A 246 9.81 56.08 -18.66
N PRO A 247 10.54 55.38 -19.55
CA PRO A 247 9.96 54.79 -20.75
C PRO A 247 9.09 53.57 -20.40
N ASP A 248 7.84 53.58 -20.85
CA ASP A 248 6.88 52.46 -20.75
C ASP A 248 7.36 51.22 -21.52
N MET A 249 7.99 51.41 -22.67
CA MET A 249 8.62 50.36 -23.46
C MET A 249 9.68 49.56 -22.67
N ALA A 250 10.36 50.17 -21.70
CA ALA A 250 11.33 49.45 -20.87
C ALA A 250 10.62 48.49 -19.91
N PHE A 251 9.51 48.92 -19.32
CA PHE A 251 8.65 48.04 -18.52
C PHE A 251 8.11 46.89 -19.36
N GLU A 252 7.54 47.18 -20.53
CA GLU A 252 7.00 46.15 -21.44
C GLU A 252 8.06 45.14 -21.88
N ALA A 253 9.24 45.61 -22.30
CA ALA A 253 10.32 44.73 -22.74
C ALA A 253 10.78 43.78 -21.62
N ILE A 254 10.91 44.29 -20.39
CA ILE A 254 11.34 43.48 -19.25
C ILE A 254 10.24 42.49 -18.85
N VAL A 255 8.97 42.90 -18.76
CA VAL A 255 7.85 41.99 -18.48
C VAL A 255 7.80 40.86 -19.50
N LYS A 256 7.82 41.18 -20.80
CA LYS A 256 7.80 40.16 -21.86
C LYS A 256 8.96 39.18 -21.72
N LYS A 257 10.17 39.68 -21.44
CA LYS A 257 11.35 38.83 -21.22
C LYS A 257 11.16 37.88 -20.03
N GLN A 258 10.51 38.31 -18.95
CA GLN A 258 10.24 37.44 -17.81
C GLN A 258 9.11 36.44 -18.06
N VAL A 259 8.04 36.84 -18.75
CA VAL A 259 6.93 35.93 -19.08
C VAL A 259 7.41 34.78 -19.98
N VAL A 260 8.32 35.03 -20.93
CA VAL A 260 8.89 33.96 -21.78
C VAL A 260 9.56 32.85 -20.97
N LYS A 261 10.21 33.18 -19.85
CA LYS A 261 10.89 32.19 -19.00
C LYS A 261 9.93 31.22 -18.32
N LEU A 262 8.65 31.58 -18.18
CA LEU A 262 7.62 30.71 -17.61
C LEU A 262 7.34 29.46 -18.47
N LYS A 263 7.77 29.43 -19.74
CA LYS A 263 7.57 28.28 -20.64
C LYS A 263 8.17 26.99 -20.06
N GLU A 264 9.40 27.03 -19.58
CA GLU A 264 10.11 25.86 -19.08
C GLU A 264 9.44 25.21 -17.84
N PRO A 265 9.16 25.94 -16.73
CA PRO A 265 8.50 25.33 -15.58
C PRO A 265 7.08 24.84 -15.89
N CYS A 266 6.37 25.50 -16.82
CA CYS A 266 5.05 25.05 -17.26
C CYS A 266 5.12 23.73 -18.02
N LEU A 267 6.06 23.57 -18.96
CA LEU A 267 6.28 22.32 -19.69
C LEU A 267 6.73 21.19 -18.76
N LYS A 268 7.63 21.49 -17.81
CA LYS A 268 8.09 20.53 -16.80
C LYS A 268 6.96 20.03 -15.91
N CYS A 269 6.00 20.90 -15.55
CA CYS A 269 4.79 20.50 -14.82
C CYS A 269 3.98 19.46 -15.61
N VAL A 270 3.80 19.66 -16.93
CA VAL A 270 3.14 18.68 -17.80
C VAL A 270 3.87 17.34 -17.80
N ASP A 271 5.20 17.36 -17.93
CA ASP A 271 6.01 16.14 -17.96
C ASP A 271 5.88 15.32 -16.68
N LEU A 272 5.89 15.98 -15.51
CA LEU A 272 5.70 15.33 -14.22
C LEU A 272 4.31 14.69 -14.11
N VAL A 273 3.26 15.37 -14.57
CA VAL A 273 1.90 14.80 -14.55
C VAL A 273 1.78 13.60 -15.49
N ILE A 274 2.38 13.65 -16.69
CA ILE A 274 2.40 12.52 -17.63
C ILE A 274 3.06 11.30 -17.00
N GLN A 275 4.20 11.48 -16.32
CA GLN A 275 4.88 10.39 -15.64
C GLN A 275 3.99 9.71 -14.59
N GLU A 276 3.32 10.50 -13.75
CA GLU A 276 2.39 9.97 -12.74
C GLU A 276 1.14 9.31 -13.37
N LEU A 277 0.64 9.85 -14.48
CA LEU A 277 -0.50 9.28 -15.18
C LEU A 277 -0.17 7.90 -15.78
N ILE A 278 0.99 7.78 -16.43
CA ILE A 278 1.48 6.50 -16.99
C ILE A 278 1.73 5.48 -15.87
N ASN A 279 2.31 5.91 -14.75
CA ASN A 279 2.49 5.05 -13.58
C ASN A 279 1.15 4.55 -13.03
N THR A 280 0.14 5.41 -12.97
CA THR A 280 -1.21 5.04 -12.54
C THR A 280 -1.82 3.99 -13.49
N VAL A 281 -1.68 4.16 -14.80
CA VAL A 281 -2.14 3.16 -15.80
C VAL A 281 -1.49 1.81 -15.60
N ARG A 282 -0.16 1.77 -15.37
CA ARG A 282 0.58 0.54 -15.07
C ARG A 282 0.06 -0.18 -13.82
N GLN A 283 -0.23 0.58 -12.77
CA GLN A 283 -0.77 0.03 -11.52
C GLN A 283 -2.22 -0.49 -11.67
N CYS A 284 -3.03 0.13 -12.53
CA CYS A 284 -4.38 -0.36 -12.81
C CYS A 284 -4.33 -1.65 -13.66
N THR A 285 -3.49 -1.68 -14.69
CA THR A 285 -3.37 -2.82 -15.61
C THR A 285 -2.74 -4.06 -14.96
N THR A 286 -2.07 -3.97 -13.81
CA THR A 286 -1.62 -5.16 -13.06
C THR A 286 -2.74 -6.13 -12.68
N LYS A 287 -3.98 -5.65 -12.50
CA LYS A 287 -5.15 -6.54 -12.25
C LYS A 287 -5.58 -7.33 -13.48
N LEU A 288 -5.07 -6.99 -14.66
CA LEU A 288 -5.27 -7.71 -15.92
C LEU A 288 -4.23 -8.83 -16.11
N ALA A 289 -3.38 -9.12 -15.12
CA ALA A 289 -2.31 -10.12 -15.23
C ALA A 289 -2.78 -11.53 -15.60
N SER A 290 -4.06 -11.86 -15.37
CA SER A 290 -4.68 -13.11 -15.82
C SER A 290 -4.70 -13.26 -17.36
N TYR A 291 -4.65 -12.14 -18.10
CA TYR A 291 -4.62 -12.07 -19.55
C TYR A 291 -3.46 -11.18 -20.01
N PRO A 292 -2.23 -11.74 -20.14
CA PRO A 292 -1.02 -10.94 -20.36
C PRO A 292 -1.08 -10.06 -21.62
N ARG A 293 -1.61 -10.59 -22.73
CA ARG A 293 -1.74 -9.83 -23.99
C ARG A 293 -2.74 -8.68 -23.86
N LEU A 294 -3.88 -8.91 -23.20
CA LEU A 294 -4.84 -7.84 -22.89
C LEU A 294 -4.18 -6.73 -22.05
N ARG A 295 -3.40 -7.11 -21.03
CA ARG A 295 -2.68 -6.17 -20.19
C ARG A 295 -1.74 -5.30 -21.02
N GLU A 296 -0.86 -5.93 -21.80
CA GLU A 296 0.13 -5.23 -22.63
C GLU A 296 -0.54 -4.29 -23.64
N GLU A 297 -1.57 -4.77 -24.33
CA GLU A 297 -2.25 -3.99 -25.36
C GLU A 297 -3.06 -2.83 -24.76
N SER A 298 -3.71 -3.05 -23.61
CA SER A 298 -4.41 -1.98 -22.87
C SER A 298 -3.43 -0.92 -22.39
N GLU A 299 -2.29 -1.32 -21.79
CA GLU A 299 -1.25 -0.38 -21.35
C GLU A 299 -0.70 0.41 -22.54
N ARG A 300 -0.42 -0.28 -23.67
CA ARG A 300 0.11 0.34 -24.89
C ARG A 300 -0.85 1.37 -25.48
N ILE A 301 -2.12 1.02 -25.65
CA ILE A 301 -3.14 1.91 -26.23
C ILE A 301 -3.33 3.15 -25.35
N VAL A 302 -3.54 2.97 -24.05
CA VAL A 302 -3.77 4.08 -23.11
C VAL A 302 -2.53 4.97 -23.00
N THR A 303 -1.33 4.38 -22.92
CA THR A 303 -0.08 5.15 -22.88
C THR A 303 0.12 5.95 -24.17
N THR A 304 -0.17 5.36 -25.33
CA THR A 304 -0.09 6.06 -26.62
C THR A 304 -1.04 7.24 -26.67
N TYR A 305 -2.28 7.05 -26.21
CA TYR A 305 -3.27 8.12 -26.11
C TYR A 305 -2.79 9.27 -25.22
N ILE A 306 -2.27 8.95 -24.02
CA ILE A 306 -1.72 9.94 -23.09
C ILE A 306 -0.58 10.74 -23.74
N ARG A 307 0.30 10.09 -24.52
CA ARG A 307 1.39 10.77 -25.26
C ARG A 307 0.86 11.67 -26.38
N GLU A 308 -0.22 11.30 -27.04
CA GLU A 308 -0.87 12.19 -28.02
C GLU A 308 -1.47 13.42 -27.32
N ARG A 309 -2.11 13.22 -26.15
CA ARG A 309 -2.65 14.32 -25.33
C ARG A 309 -1.56 15.23 -24.80
N GLU A 310 -0.39 14.68 -24.45
CA GLU A 310 0.79 15.45 -24.03
C GLU A 310 1.12 16.57 -25.03
N GLY A 311 1.23 16.24 -26.33
CA GLY A 311 1.53 17.22 -27.37
C GLY A 311 0.50 18.34 -27.42
N LYS A 312 -0.80 17.98 -27.49
CA LYS A 312 -1.92 18.94 -27.52
C LYS A 312 -1.95 19.84 -26.28
N THR A 313 -1.66 19.30 -25.10
CA THR A 313 -1.61 20.07 -23.85
C THR A 313 -0.41 21.01 -23.82
N LYS A 314 0.78 20.58 -24.27
CA LYS A 314 1.97 21.44 -24.35
C LYS A 314 1.74 22.61 -25.31
N ASP A 315 1.16 22.36 -26.48
CA ASP A 315 0.82 23.41 -27.45
C ASP A 315 -0.15 24.44 -26.85
N GLN A 316 -1.19 23.99 -26.15
CA GLN A 316 -2.14 24.88 -25.49
C GLN A 316 -1.48 25.73 -24.40
N ILE A 317 -0.56 25.16 -23.63
CA ILE A 317 0.15 25.87 -22.56
C ILE A 317 1.10 26.93 -23.14
N LEU A 318 1.79 26.61 -24.23
CA LEU A 318 2.62 27.58 -24.93
C LEU A 318 1.77 28.73 -25.49
N LEU A 319 0.59 28.42 -26.04
CA LEU A 319 -0.38 29.43 -26.49
C LEU A 319 -0.85 30.33 -25.34
N LEU A 320 -1.15 29.78 -24.16
CA LEU A 320 -1.53 30.58 -22.98
C LEU A 320 -0.43 31.58 -22.59
N ILE A 321 0.83 31.17 -22.65
CA ILE A 321 1.97 32.06 -22.37
C ILE A 321 2.14 33.10 -23.48
N ASP A 322 1.94 32.72 -24.74
CA ASP A 322 1.99 33.66 -25.87
C ASP A 322 0.84 34.69 -25.82
N ILE A 323 -0.32 34.33 -25.25
CA ILE A 323 -1.41 35.27 -24.96
C ILE A 323 -0.99 36.28 -23.89
N GLU A 324 -0.37 35.85 -22.79
CA GLU A 324 0.16 36.76 -21.75
C GLU A 324 1.25 37.70 -22.31
N LEU A 325 2.00 37.27 -23.32
CA LEU A 325 2.96 38.12 -24.04
C LEU A 325 2.31 39.10 -25.02
N SER A 326 1.10 38.83 -25.49
CA SER A 326 0.47 39.61 -26.56
C SER A 326 -0.07 40.94 -26.05
N TYR A 327 -0.46 41.03 -24.78
CA TYR A 327 -1.03 42.24 -24.21
C TYR A 327 -0.72 42.38 -22.71
N ILE A 328 -0.15 43.53 -22.33
CA ILE A 328 0.11 43.89 -20.93
C ILE A 328 -1.04 44.75 -20.41
N ASN A 329 -1.89 44.20 -19.55
CA ASN A 329 -3.05 44.91 -19.03
C ASN A 329 -2.70 45.76 -17.80
N THR A 330 -2.28 47.01 -18.02
CA THR A 330 -1.98 47.96 -16.92
C THR A 330 -3.21 48.47 -16.18
N ASN A 331 -4.44 48.11 -16.61
CA ASN A 331 -5.69 48.44 -15.92
C ASN A 331 -6.16 47.32 -14.97
N HIS A 332 -5.37 46.26 -14.81
CA HIS A 332 -5.70 45.17 -13.88
C HIS A 332 -5.80 45.67 -12.44
N GLU A 333 -6.81 45.25 -11.69
CA GLU A 333 -7.12 45.74 -10.32
C GLU A 333 -5.95 45.55 -9.33
N ASP A 334 -5.26 44.42 -9.41
CA ASP A 334 -4.10 44.11 -8.57
C ASP A 334 -2.81 44.83 -9.01
N PHE A 335 -2.82 45.61 -10.11
CA PHE A 335 -1.64 46.32 -10.59
C PHE A 335 -1.48 47.66 -9.86
N ILE A 336 -0.33 47.86 -9.20
CA ILE A 336 -0.12 49.03 -8.34
C ILE A 336 -0.15 50.38 -9.07
N GLY A 337 0.13 50.39 -10.38
CA GLY A 337 0.24 51.60 -11.19
C GLY A 337 1.48 52.46 -10.90
N PHE A 338 1.78 53.41 -11.80
CA PHE A 338 2.99 54.23 -11.76
C PHE A 338 3.12 55.11 -10.50
N ALA A 339 2.00 55.71 -10.04
CA ALA A 339 2.01 56.63 -8.89
C ALA A 339 2.44 55.93 -7.58
N ASN A 340 1.92 54.73 -7.32
CA ASN A 340 2.27 53.97 -6.12
C ASN A 340 3.67 53.35 -6.22
N ALA A 341 4.12 52.96 -7.43
CA ALA A 341 5.47 52.46 -7.65
C ALA A 341 6.54 53.54 -7.34
N GLN A 342 6.31 54.79 -7.76
CA GLN A 342 7.20 55.91 -7.44
C GLN A 342 7.21 56.25 -5.93
N GLN A 343 6.05 56.21 -5.26
CA GLN A 343 5.94 56.46 -3.81
C GLN A 343 6.66 55.38 -2.98
N ARG A 344 6.60 54.11 -3.41
CA ARG A 344 7.34 53.01 -2.75
C ARG A 344 8.85 53.18 -2.84
N SER A 345 9.38 53.72 -3.95
CA SER A 345 10.82 54.05 -4.07
C SER A 345 11.28 55.08 -3.01
N THR A 346 10.39 55.95 -2.57
CA THR A 346 10.66 57.00 -1.56
C THR A 346 10.39 56.56 -0.11
N GLN A 347 9.81 55.38 0.14
CA GLN A 347 9.35 54.92 1.47
C GLN A 347 9.95 53.57 1.92
N LEU A 348 11.25 53.37 1.75
CA LEU A 348 11.95 52.10 2.07
C LEU A 348 11.90 51.64 3.56
N ASN A 349 11.20 52.31 4.49
CA ASN A 349 11.38 52.10 5.94
C ASN A 349 10.19 51.61 6.78
N LYS A 350 9.03 51.19 6.25
CA LYS A 350 7.99 50.56 7.10
C LYS A 350 7.22 49.44 6.39
N LYS A 351 7.51 48.17 6.74
CA LYS A 351 6.69 47.01 6.37
C LYS A 351 5.52 46.85 7.36
N ARG A 352 4.37 46.40 6.83
CA ARG A 352 3.08 46.23 7.52
C ARG A 352 2.86 44.74 7.82
N ALA A 353 2.45 44.42 9.04
CA ALA A 353 2.25 43.04 9.53
C ALA A 353 0.98 42.37 8.98
N VAL A 354 1.05 41.06 8.75
CA VAL A 354 -0.02 40.14 8.30
C VAL A 354 -0.20 39.08 9.40
N PRO A 355 -1.42 38.63 9.74
CA PRO A 355 -1.68 37.92 11.00
C PRO A 355 -0.91 36.60 11.16
N ASN A 356 -0.62 36.28 12.42
CA ASN A 356 0.23 35.20 12.92
C ASN A 356 -0.33 33.78 12.63
N GLN A 357 -0.41 33.40 11.36
CA GLN A 357 -0.87 32.08 10.92
C GLN A 357 0.29 31.07 10.98
N VAL A 358 0.02 29.87 11.48
CA VAL A 358 1.00 28.77 11.52
C VAL A 358 1.11 28.13 10.14
N ILE A 359 2.33 28.09 9.59
CA ILE A 359 2.68 27.58 8.26
C ILE A 359 3.05 26.09 8.32
N ARG A 360 3.73 25.65 9.38
CA ARG A 360 4.13 24.25 9.56
C ARG A 360 4.43 23.93 11.02
N ARG A 361 4.21 22.66 11.39
CA ARG A 361 4.75 22.05 12.61
C ARG A 361 5.52 20.77 12.28
N GLY A 362 6.48 20.40 13.11
CA GLY A 362 7.15 19.10 13.00
C GLY A 362 8.45 19.03 13.79
N TRP A 363 8.98 17.82 13.91
CA TRP A 363 10.28 17.58 14.55
C TRP A 363 11.44 18.00 13.65
N LEU A 364 12.44 18.67 14.23
CA LEU A 364 13.74 18.94 13.61
C LEU A 364 14.83 18.78 14.66
N THR A 365 16.00 18.33 14.23
CA THR A 365 17.19 18.23 15.09
C THR A 365 18.07 19.47 14.91
N ILE A 366 18.42 20.17 15.99
CA ILE A 366 19.46 21.22 15.94
C ILE A 366 20.83 20.56 16.10
N ASN A 367 21.67 20.65 15.07
CA ASN A 367 22.90 19.86 14.96
C ASN A 367 24.15 20.55 15.53
N ASN A 368 24.24 21.88 15.49
CA ASN A 368 25.46 22.64 15.83
C ASN A 368 25.50 23.20 17.28
N ILE A 369 24.78 22.59 18.23
CA ILE A 369 24.88 22.94 19.65
C ILE A 369 26.11 22.24 20.25
N SER A 370 27.05 23.02 20.79
CA SER A 370 28.30 22.53 21.39
C SER A 370 28.06 21.35 22.35
N ILE A 371 28.98 20.38 22.34
CA ILE A 371 28.97 19.19 23.20
C ILE A 371 28.90 19.59 24.69
N MET A 372 29.52 20.72 25.08
CA MET A 372 29.46 21.26 26.45
C MET A 372 28.08 21.84 26.84
N LYS A 373 27.20 22.11 25.85
CA LYS A 373 25.83 22.63 26.03
C LYS A 373 24.74 21.59 25.72
N GLY A 374 25.10 20.31 25.51
CA GLY A 374 24.16 19.19 25.44
C GLY A 374 24.04 18.45 24.09
N GLY A 375 24.91 18.71 23.11
CA GLY A 375 24.94 17.99 21.83
C GLY A 375 23.74 18.25 20.92
N SER A 376 23.66 17.51 19.79
CA SER A 376 22.54 17.57 18.85
C SER A 376 21.24 17.13 19.53
N LYS A 377 20.23 18.00 19.55
CA LYS A 377 18.95 17.73 20.22
C LYS A 377 17.78 17.96 19.28
N GLU A 378 16.78 17.11 19.42
CA GLU A 378 15.53 17.18 18.68
C GLU A 378 14.51 18.04 19.43
N TYR A 379 13.79 18.88 18.69
CA TYR A 379 12.77 19.77 19.22
C TYR A 379 11.55 19.79 18.29
N TRP A 380 10.39 20.14 18.86
CA TRP A 380 9.18 20.37 18.09
C TRP A 380 9.16 21.81 17.58
N PHE A 381 9.22 22.00 16.26
CA PHE A 381 9.24 23.31 15.63
C PHE A 381 7.86 23.74 15.16
N VAL A 382 7.57 25.03 15.32
CA VAL A 382 6.37 25.71 14.83
C VAL A 382 6.83 26.93 14.04
N LEU A 383 6.57 26.90 12.73
CA LEU A 383 6.87 27.99 11.81
C LEU A 383 5.60 28.81 11.57
N THR A 384 5.66 30.11 11.82
CA THR A 384 4.63 31.10 11.45
C THR A 384 5.14 32.03 10.36
N ALA A 385 4.29 32.93 9.87
CA ALA A 385 4.70 33.96 8.90
C ALA A 385 5.73 34.96 9.47
N GLU A 386 5.89 35.04 10.79
CA GLU A 386 6.75 36.05 11.46
C GLU A 386 7.88 35.42 12.28
N SER A 387 7.74 34.17 12.73
CA SER A 387 8.72 33.54 13.63
C SER A 387 8.86 32.03 13.43
N LEU A 388 10.05 31.52 13.74
CA LEU A 388 10.33 30.11 13.98
C LEU A 388 10.45 29.89 15.49
N SER A 389 9.50 29.17 16.09
CA SER A 389 9.55 28.78 17.50
C SER A 389 9.86 27.30 17.63
N TRP A 390 10.55 26.91 18.71
CA TRP A 390 10.70 25.49 19.04
C TRP A 390 10.47 25.20 20.51
N TYR A 391 9.96 24.00 20.77
CA TYR A 391 9.45 23.53 22.04
C TYR A 391 10.15 22.23 22.43
N LYS A 392 10.10 21.89 23.72
CA LYS A 392 10.64 20.63 24.22
C LYS A 392 9.97 19.41 23.55
N ASP A 393 8.67 19.50 23.31
CA ASP A 393 7.81 18.43 22.81
C ASP A 393 6.58 19.01 22.09
N GLU A 394 5.78 18.12 21.50
CA GLU A 394 4.55 18.43 20.75
C GLU A 394 3.41 19.01 21.60
N GLU A 395 3.51 18.96 22.94
CA GLU A 395 2.52 19.58 23.82
C GLU A 395 2.56 21.12 23.76
N GLU A 396 3.61 21.69 23.16
CA GLU A 396 3.83 23.14 22.99
C GLU A 396 3.78 23.94 24.31
N LYS A 397 3.97 23.28 25.47
CA LYS A 397 3.93 23.89 26.81
C LYS A 397 5.21 24.63 27.16
N GLU A 398 6.36 24.05 26.81
CA GLU A 398 7.67 24.61 27.14
C GLU A 398 8.38 25.13 25.88
N LYS A 399 8.12 26.41 25.55
CA LYS A 399 8.80 27.11 24.45
C LYS A 399 10.26 27.37 24.83
N LYS A 400 11.19 26.78 24.07
CA LYS A 400 12.64 26.91 24.29
C LYS A 400 13.20 28.19 23.67
N TYR A 401 12.70 28.57 22.50
CA TYR A 401 13.11 29.79 21.83
C TYR A 401 12.07 30.24 20.80
N MET A 402 12.13 31.52 20.44
CA MET A 402 11.40 32.11 19.32
C MET A 402 12.37 32.98 18.53
N LEU A 403 12.55 32.63 17.26
CA LEU A 403 13.42 33.31 16.33
C LEU A 403 12.58 34.12 15.34
N PRO A 404 12.64 35.46 15.34
CA PRO A 404 12.04 36.28 14.29
C PRO A 404 12.62 35.93 12.93
N LEU A 405 11.79 35.90 11.88
CA LEU A 405 12.24 35.53 10.53
C LEU A 405 12.92 36.68 9.76
N ASP A 406 12.91 37.89 10.32
CA ASP A 406 13.50 39.07 9.71
C ASP A 406 14.99 38.85 9.43
N ASN A 407 15.40 39.18 8.20
CA ASN A 407 16.79 39.10 7.73
C ASN A 407 17.41 37.70 7.84
N LEU A 408 16.59 36.63 7.84
CA LEU A 408 17.09 35.27 7.78
C LEU A 408 17.21 34.76 6.35
N LYS A 409 18.25 33.95 6.11
CA LYS A 409 18.42 33.15 4.90
C LYS A 409 18.73 31.71 5.25
N ILE A 410 18.45 30.82 4.31
CA ILE A 410 18.78 29.40 4.39
C ILE A 410 20.03 29.13 3.55
N ARG A 411 20.96 28.31 3.99
CA ARG A 411 22.00 27.76 3.11
C ARG A 411 22.05 26.25 3.22
N ASP A 412 22.51 25.62 2.16
CA ASP A 412 22.84 24.22 2.19
C ASP A 412 24.12 23.99 3.00
N VAL A 413 24.14 22.92 3.78
CA VAL A 413 25.31 22.52 4.56
C VAL A 413 25.77 21.19 4.02
N GLU A 414 27.04 21.12 3.62
CA GLU A 414 27.61 19.89 3.09
C GLU A 414 27.51 18.75 4.11
N LYS A 415 27.10 17.59 3.63
CA LYS A 415 26.96 16.39 4.44
C LYS A 415 28.34 15.94 4.92
N GLY A 416 28.64 16.16 6.20
CA GLY A 416 29.88 15.66 6.80
C GLY A 416 30.01 14.13 6.65
N PHE A 417 31.24 13.65 6.47
CA PHE A 417 31.59 12.26 6.10
C PHE A 417 30.99 11.16 7.01
N MET A 418 30.48 11.50 8.20
CA MET A 418 29.86 10.58 9.16
C MET A 418 28.38 10.87 9.49
N SER A 419 27.75 11.89 8.88
CA SER A 419 26.34 12.22 9.17
C SER A 419 25.40 11.45 8.25
N THR A 420 24.42 10.74 8.82
CA THR A 420 23.33 10.11 8.05
C THR A 420 22.17 11.07 7.75
N LYS A 421 22.05 12.17 8.51
CA LYS A 421 20.96 13.16 8.40
C LYS A 421 21.25 14.21 7.32
N HIS A 422 20.18 14.70 6.69
CA HIS A 422 20.23 15.79 5.71
C HIS A 422 20.08 17.14 6.42
N ILE A 423 20.97 18.11 6.15
CA ILE A 423 21.13 19.33 6.96
C ILE A 423 21.00 20.58 6.09
N PHE A 424 20.33 21.61 6.62
CA PHE A 424 20.37 22.97 6.10
C PHE A 424 20.58 23.95 7.26
N ALA A 425 21.19 25.10 7.01
CA ALA A 425 21.41 26.11 8.04
C ALA A 425 20.55 27.35 7.82
N ILE A 426 20.13 27.98 8.91
CA ILE A 426 19.50 29.30 8.91
C ILE A 426 20.46 30.30 9.53
N PHE A 427 20.75 31.39 8.85
CA PHE A 427 21.68 32.43 9.29
C PHE A 427 21.06 33.83 9.08
N ASN A 428 21.58 34.82 9.80
CA ASN A 428 21.13 36.21 9.66
C ASN A 428 22.03 36.98 8.68
N THR A 429 21.44 37.69 7.72
CA THR A 429 22.17 38.44 6.68
C THR A 429 22.89 39.67 7.23
N GLU A 430 22.48 40.22 8.37
CA GLU A 430 23.16 41.33 9.04
C GLU A 430 24.27 40.85 10.00
N SER A 431 24.71 39.60 9.88
CA SER A 431 25.73 38.98 10.76
C SER A 431 25.38 38.98 12.26
N ARG A 432 24.08 39.07 12.60
CA ARG A 432 23.59 38.92 13.98
C ARG A 432 23.56 37.45 14.38
N ASN A 433 23.69 37.18 15.68
CA ASN A 433 23.50 35.83 16.20
C ASN A 433 22.03 35.42 16.06
N VAL A 434 21.81 34.24 15.46
CA VAL A 434 20.49 33.64 15.24
C VAL A 434 20.01 32.90 16.49
N TYR A 435 20.92 32.25 17.21
CA TYR A 435 20.59 31.56 18.45
C TYR A 435 21.76 31.59 19.42
N LYS A 436 21.56 32.24 20.58
CA LYS A 436 22.60 32.44 21.61
C LYS A 436 23.87 33.08 20.99
N ASP A 437 24.97 32.36 21.01
CA ASP A 437 26.29 32.70 20.49
C ASP A 437 26.51 32.24 19.03
N LEU A 438 25.51 31.57 18.43
CA LEU A 438 25.60 31.01 17.07
C LEU A 438 25.09 32.00 16.02
N ARG A 439 25.93 32.26 15.01
CA ARG A 439 25.59 33.06 13.81
C ARG A 439 24.67 32.32 12.84
N GLN A 440 24.60 30.99 12.94
CA GLN A 440 23.69 30.14 12.17
C GLN A 440 23.19 28.97 13.03
N ILE A 441 22.00 28.47 12.75
CA ILE A 441 21.47 27.22 13.32
C ILE A 441 21.41 26.16 12.24
N GLU A 442 21.96 24.98 12.51
CA GLU A 442 21.89 23.83 11.60
C GLU A 442 20.71 22.94 11.97
N LEU A 443 19.78 22.77 11.03
CA LEU A 443 18.58 21.97 11.17
C LEU A 443 18.71 20.70 10.33
N ALA A 444 18.52 19.55 10.97
CA ALA A 444 18.68 18.25 10.35
C ALA A 444 17.36 17.47 10.29
N CYS A 445 17.12 16.81 9.15
CA CYS A 445 15.98 15.93 8.88
C CYS A 445 16.46 14.51 8.55
N GLU A 446 15.53 13.54 8.61
CA GLU A 446 15.82 12.13 8.28
C GLU A 446 15.94 11.88 6.77
N SER A 447 15.15 12.59 5.95
CA SER A 447 15.14 12.43 4.49
C SER A 447 15.42 13.75 3.76
N GLN A 448 15.91 13.66 2.51
CA GLN A 448 16.04 14.83 1.63
C GLN A 448 14.67 15.46 1.34
N GLU A 449 13.62 14.64 1.24
CA GLU A 449 12.26 15.10 1.02
C GLU A 449 11.76 16.00 2.16
N ASP A 450 12.08 15.65 3.40
CA ASP A 450 11.74 16.47 4.57
C ASP A 450 12.49 17.81 4.56
N VAL A 451 13.77 17.82 4.17
CA VAL A 451 14.54 19.06 4.01
C VAL A 451 13.88 19.96 2.98
N ASP A 452 13.56 19.43 1.80
CA ASP A 452 12.94 20.20 0.72
C ASP A 452 11.56 20.75 1.15
N SER A 453 10.79 19.93 1.85
CA SER A 453 9.48 20.30 2.39
C SER A 453 9.59 21.41 3.45
N TRP A 454 10.58 21.34 4.36
CA TRP A 454 10.83 22.38 5.36
C TRP A 454 11.33 23.68 4.72
N LYS A 455 12.26 23.62 3.77
CA LYS A 455 12.70 24.78 2.99
C LYS A 455 11.54 25.47 2.28
N ALA A 456 10.63 24.69 1.67
CA ALA A 456 9.42 25.24 1.05
C ALA A 456 8.53 25.97 2.07
N SER A 457 8.47 25.48 3.30
CA SER A 457 7.70 26.11 4.38
C SER A 457 8.34 27.43 4.83
N PHE A 458 9.67 27.48 4.98
CA PHE A 458 10.41 28.71 5.26
C PHE A 458 10.28 29.75 4.16
N LEU A 459 10.24 29.33 2.90
CA LEU A 459 10.01 30.20 1.76
C LEU A 459 8.63 30.87 1.84
N ARG A 460 7.58 30.11 2.19
CA ARG A 460 6.24 30.68 2.47
C ARG A 460 6.25 31.69 3.60
N ALA A 461 7.19 31.57 4.52
CA ALA A 461 7.39 32.49 5.64
C ALA A 461 8.34 33.66 5.30
N GLY A 462 8.81 33.77 4.05
CA GLY A 462 9.69 34.85 3.60
C GLY A 462 11.17 34.66 3.88
N VAL A 463 11.61 33.44 4.23
CA VAL A 463 13.03 33.10 4.44
C VAL A 463 13.56 32.35 3.21
N TYR A 464 14.51 32.97 2.51
CA TYR A 464 14.97 32.52 1.20
C TYR A 464 16.32 31.79 1.27
N PRO A 465 16.59 30.81 0.38
CA PRO A 465 17.93 30.24 0.22
C PRO A 465 18.96 31.30 -0.19
N GLU A 466 20.18 31.12 0.27
CA GLU A 466 21.37 31.80 -0.21
C GLU A 466 21.75 31.23 -1.57
N LYS A 467 22.17 32.11 -2.47
CA LYS A 467 22.62 31.71 -3.80
C LYS A 467 24.09 31.28 -3.67
N ASP A 468 24.44 30.13 -4.23
CA ASP A 468 25.85 29.73 -4.39
C ASP A 468 26.57 30.83 -5.18
N GLN A 469 27.38 31.62 -4.47
CA GLN A 469 28.37 32.46 -5.11
C GLN A 469 29.53 31.51 -5.44
N THR A 470 29.64 31.09 -6.70
CA THR A 470 30.96 30.69 -7.22
C THR A 470 31.84 31.92 -7.12
N GLU A 471 32.74 31.94 -6.13
CA GLU A 471 33.85 32.87 -6.02
C GLU A 471 34.74 32.70 -7.25
N ASN A 472 34.38 33.37 -8.34
CA ASN A 472 35.35 33.79 -9.34
C ASN A 472 35.72 35.23 -9.00
N GLU A 473 36.64 35.37 -8.05
CA GLU A 473 37.48 36.56 -7.92
C GLU A 473 38.43 36.59 -9.13
N ASP A 474 37.93 37.08 -10.26
CA ASP A 474 38.78 37.64 -11.31
C ASP A 474 38.32 39.08 -11.56
N ASP A 475 39.00 39.98 -10.84
CA ASP A 475 39.36 41.37 -11.13
C ASP A 475 38.70 42.11 -12.32
N VAL A 476 37.38 42.09 -12.40
CA VAL A 476 36.65 43.10 -13.17
C VAL A 476 36.51 44.31 -12.27
N GLN A 477 37.50 45.20 -12.38
CA GLN A 477 37.48 46.59 -11.96
C GLN A 477 36.06 47.07 -11.66
N GLU A 478 35.84 47.44 -10.40
CA GLU A 478 34.73 48.26 -9.94
C GLU A 478 34.61 49.50 -10.83
N ASN A 479 33.90 49.38 -11.95
CA ASN A 479 33.17 50.47 -12.52
C ASN A 479 31.98 50.70 -11.58
N THR A 480 32.28 51.30 -10.44
CA THR A 480 31.38 52.17 -9.70
C THR A 480 31.01 53.31 -10.64
N PHE A 481 30.17 53.00 -11.64
CA PHE A 481 29.43 54.00 -12.37
C PHE A 481 28.62 54.71 -11.29
N SER A 482 29.01 55.94 -10.99
CA SER A 482 28.11 56.95 -10.45
C SER A 482 26.86 56.92 -11.32
N MET A 483 25.84 56.17 -10.88
CA MET A 483 24.57 56.15 -11.56
C MET A 483 23.96 57.53 -11.33
N ASP A 484 23.52 58.14 -12.42
CA ASP A 484 22.66 59.32 -12.35
C ASP A 484 21.50 59.01 -11.38
N PRO A 485 21.32 59.78 -10.29
CA PRO A 485 20.24 59.57 -9.32
C PRO A 485 18.85 59.48 -9.98
N GLN A 486 18.68 60.13 -11.14
CA GLN A 486 17.46 60.05 -11.92
C GLN A 486 17.26 58.65 -12.53
N LEU A 487 18.31 58.05 -13.10
CA LEU A 487 18.26 56.71 -13.67
C LEU A 487 18.01 55.64 -12.60
N GLU A 488 18.64 55.76 -11.42
CA GLU A 488 18.43 54.83 -10.31
C GLU A 488 16.97 54.81 -9.85
N ARG A 489 16.34 55.99 -9.74
CA ARG A 489 14.91 56.12 -9.43
C ARG A 489 14.01 55.53 -10.52
N GLN A 490 14.36 55.71 -11.80
CA GLN A 490 13.63 55.11 -12.92
C GLN A 490 13.73 53.58 -12.89
N VAL A 491 14.92 53.03 -12.63
CA VAL A 491 15.15 51.58 -12.51
C VAL A 491 14.29 51.01 -11.40
N GLU A 492 14.28 51.61 -10.22
CA GLU A 492 13.50 51.12 -9.08
C GLU A 492 11.99 51.24 -9.32
N THR A 493 11.54 52.30 -10.02
CA THR A 493 10.13 52.44 -10.41
C THR A 493 9.72 51.30 -11.35
N ILE A 494 10.50 51.02 -12.40
CA ILE A 494 10.21 49.92 -13.33
C ILE A 494 10.29 48.57 -12.61
N ARG A 495 11.27 48.35 -11.74
CA ARG A 495 11.39 47.12 -10.93
C ARG A 495 10.11 46.82 -10.16
N ASN A 496 9.58 47.83 -9.45
CA ASN A 496 8.33 47.69 -8.68
C ASN A 496 7.11 47.41 -9.57
N LEU A 497 7.05 47.99 -10.78
CA LEU A 497 5.99 47.69 -11.74
C LEU A 497 6.12 46.28 -12.30
N VAL A 498 7.34 45.84 -12.65
CA VAL A 498 7.63 44.49 -13.13
C VAL A 498 7.22 43.46 -12.08
N ASP A 499 7.64 43.64 -10.82
CA ASP A 499 7.26 42.75 -9.72
C ASP A 499 5.74 42.67 -9.54
N SER A 500 5.06 43.83 -9.56
CA SER A 500 3.61 43.88 -9.43
C SER A 500 2.91 43.15 -10.56
N TYR A 501 3.35 43.35 -11.80
CA TYR A 501 2.73 42.70 -12.96
C TYR A 501 3.04 41.20 -13.01
N MET A 502 4.28 40.82 -12.74
CA MET A 502 4.67 39.40 -12.67
C MET A 502 3.94 38.66 -11.54
N GLY A 503 3.62 39.32 -10.42
CA GLY A 503 2.77 38.76 -9.38
C GLY A 503 1.37 38.36 -9.89
N ILE A 504 0.79 39.17 -10.78
CA ILE A 504 -0.51 38.90 -11.42
C ILE A 504 -0.38 37.73 -12.40
N VAL A 505 0.61 37.76 -13.30
CA VAL A 505 0.84 36.68 -14.27
C VAL A 505 1.10 35.35 -13.55
N ASN A 506 1.94 35.34 -12.52
CA ASN A 506 2.20 34.13 -11.73
C ASN A 506 0.95 33.61 -11.01
N LYS A 507 0.03 34.48 -10.59
CA LYS A 507 -1.28 34.08 -10.02
C LYS A 507 -2.18 33.46 -11.10
N SER A 508 -2.25 34.07 -12.29
CA SER A 508 -2.98 33.55 -13.46
C SER A 508 -2.47 32.17 -13.88
N ILE A 509 -1.16 32.04 -14.12
CA ILE A 509 -0.52 30.79 -14.57
C ILE A 509 -0.67 29.67 -13.54
N ARG A 510 -0.52 29.95 -12.24
CA ARG A 510 -0.72 28.94 -11.17
C ARG A 510 -2.13 28.36 -11.13
N ASP A 511 -3.13 29.11 -11.58
CA ASP A 511 -4.52 28.68 -11.63
C ASP A 511 -4.87 28.00 -12.96
N LEU A 512 -4.47 28.59 -14.08
CA LEU A 512 -4.81 28.09 -15.43
C LEU A 512 -4.07 26.80 -15.81
N MET A 513 -2.84 26.60 -15.31
CA MET A 513 -2.02 25.43 -15.64
C MET A 513 -2.65 24.11 -15.18
N PRO A 514 -2.97 23.92 -13.87
CA PRO A 514 -3.66 22.72 -13.43
C PRO A 514 -4.98 22.48 -14.18
N LYS A 515 -5.78 23.54 -14.42
CA LYS A 515 -7.06 23.43 -15.15
C LYS A 515 -6.88 22.93 -16.58
N THR A 516 -5.88 23.44 -17.28
CA THR A 516 -5.56 23.05 -18.65
C THR A 516 -5.12 21.60 -18.73
N ILE A 517 -4.24 21.16 -17.82
CA ILE A 517 -3.78 19.77 -17.75
C ILE A 517 -4.94 18.84 -17.36
N MET A 518 -5.73 19.19 -16.35
CA MET A 518 -6.91 18.41 -15.95
C MET A 518 -7.86 18.20 -17.12
N HIS A 519 -8.20 19.28 -17.83
CA HIS A 519 -9.19 19.23 -18.92
C HIS A 519 -8.66 18.48 -20.16
N LEU A 520 -7.48 18.84 -20.65
CA LEU A 520 -6.99 18.33 -21.93
C LEU A 520 -6.29 16.98 -21.83
N MET A 521 -5.89 16.56 -20.64
CA MET A 521 -5.11 15.33 -20.44
C MET A 521 -5.81 14.35 -19.52
N ILE A 522 -6.03 14.71 -18.25
CA ILE A 522 -6.52 13.76 -17.24
C ILE A 522 -7.96 13.33 -17.52
N ASN A 523 -8.87 14.30 -17.65
CA ASN A 523 -10.28 14.04 -17.95
C ASN A 523 -10.44 13.37 -19.31
N ASN A 524 -9.66 13.81 -20.30
CA ASN A 524 -9.73 13.24 -21.63
C ASN A 524 -9.18 11.80 -21.70
N ALA A 525 -8.15 11.47 -20.93
CA ALA A 525 -7.68 10.08 -20.77
C ALA A 525 -8.70 9.23 -20.02
N LYS A 526 -9.36 9.77 -18.98
CA LYS A 526 -10.47 9.11 -18.28
C LYS A 526 -11.59 8.76 -19.27
N ASP A 527 -12.08 9.76 -20.01
CA ASP A 527 -13.16 9.58 -20.98
C ASP A 527 -12.79 8.54 -22.04
N PHE A 528 -11.56 8.58 -22.55
CA PHE A 528 -11.05 7.60 -23.52
C PHE A 528 -11.06 6.17 -22.96
N ILE A 529 -10.58 5.96 -21.73
CA ILE A 529 -10.58 4.64 -21.09
C ILE A 529 -12.01 4.10 -20.94
N HIS A 530 -12.96 4.95 -20.56
CA HIS A 530 -14.35 4.52 -20.34
C HIS A 530 -15.14 4.29 -21.63
N SER A 531 -14.91 5.10 -22.67
CA SER A 531 -15.79 5.14 -23.84
C SER A 531 -15.18 4.55 -25.12
N GLU A 532 -13.86 4.60 -25.29
CA GLU A 532 -13.20 4.27 -26.56
C GLU A 532 -12.26 3.07 -26.46
N LEU A 533 -11.57 2.87 -25.33
CA LEU A 533 -10.56 1.82 -25.16
C LEU A 533 -11.07 0.44 -25.58
N LEU A 534 -12.31 0.12 -25.20
CA LEU A 534 -12.93 -1.15 -25.56
C LEU A 534 -13.02 -1.32 -27.08
N ALA A 535 -13.45 -0.28 -27.81
CA ALA A 535 -13.55 -0.32 -29.27
C ALA A 535 -12.17 -0.51 -29.93
N PHE A 536 -11.13 0.15 -29.41
CA PHE A 536 -9.76 -0.06 -29.87
C PHE A 536 -9.29 -1.50 -29.65
N LEU A 537 -9.57 -2.09 -28.48
CA LEU A 537 -9.26 -3.49 -28.20
C LEU A 537 -10.02 -4.45 -29.12
N TYR A 538 -11.29 -4.16 -29.44
CA TYR A 538 -12.06 -4.95 -30.43
C TYR A 538 -11.50 -4.85 -31.85
N SER A 539 -10.95 -3.70 -32.22
CA SER A 539 -10.36 -3.46 -33.54
C SER A 539 -8.99 -4.11 -33.72
N SER A 540 -8.36 -4.57 -32.63
CA SER A 540 -7.11 -5.33 -32.71
C SER A 540 -7.32 -6.67 -33.42
N THR A 541 -6.36 -7.06 -34.26
CA THR A 541 -6.52 -8.07 -35.32
C THR A 541 -6.78 -9.50 -34.81
N ASP A 542 -6.63 -9.78 -33.51
CA ASP A 542 -6.84 -11.13 -32.95
C ASP A 542 -7.35 -11.11 -31.50
N GLN A 543 -8.68 -10.97 -31.34
CA GLN A 543 -9.38 -11.04 -30.04
C GLN A 543 -9.16 -12.37 -29.31
N ASN A 544 -8.98 -13.47 -30.05
CA ASN A 544 -8.78 -14.78 -29.45
C ASN A 544 -7.42 -14.86 -28.77
N SER A 545 -6.40 -14.24 -29.37
CA SER A 545 -5.11 -14.09 -28.72
C SER A 545 -5.17 -13.10 -27.57
N LEU A 546 -5.88 -11.98 -27.70
CA LEU A 546 -5.95 -10.95 -26.66
C LEU A 546 -6.39 -11.51 -25.29
N MET A 547 -7.35 -12.44 -25.32
CA MET A 547 -7.92 -13.11 -24.15
C MET A 547 -7.29 -14.48 -23.87
N GLU A 548 -6.03 -14.68 -24.24
CA GLU A 548 -5.24 -15.85 -23.86
C GLU A 548 -4.90 -15.80 -22.36
N GLU A 549 -5.25 -16.87 -21.62
CA GLU A 549 -4.94 -17.00 -20.19
C GLU A 549 -3.43 -17.15 -19.96
N SER A 550 -2.91 -16.61 -18.86
CA SER A 550 -1.54 -16.90 -18.43
C SER A 550 -1.37 -18.37 -18.04
N ALA A 551 -0.15 -18.91 -18.21
CA ALA A 551 0.16 -20.29 -17.83
C ALA A 551 -0.12 -20.56 -16.34
N ASP A 552 0.20 -19.61 -15.46
CA ASP A 552 -0.06 -19.71 -14.02
C ASP A 552 -1.56 -19.77 -13.71
N GLN A 553 -2.37 -18.98 -14.43
CA GLN A 553 -3.82 -18.97 -14.24
C GLN A 553 -4.45 -20.26 -14.76
N ALA A 554 -3.98 -20.76 -15.91
CA ALA A 554 -4.39 -22.04 -16.46
C ALA A 554 -4.04 -23.20 -15.50
N GLN A 555 -2.83 -23.22 -14.96
CA GLN A 555 -2.40 -24.22 -13.97
C GLN A 555 -3.24 -24.15 -12.69
N ARG A 556 -3.47 -22.94 -12.15
CA ARG A 556 -4.31 -22.75 -10.96
C ARG A 556 -5.73 -23.28 -11.18
N ARG A 557 -6.32 -23.00 -12.35
CA ARG A 557 -7.64 -23.51 -12.74
C ARG A 557 -7.64 -25.04 -12.78
N ASP A 558 -6.64 -25.65 -13.41
CA ASP A 558 -6.54 -27.12 -13.52
C ASP A 558 -6.33 -27.79 -12.15
N GLU A 559 -5.48 -27.22 -11.29
CA GLU A 559 -5.26 -27.70 -9.93
C GLU A 559 -6.54 -27.63 -9.08
N MET A 560 -7.27 -26.53 -9.19
CA MET A 560 -8.52 -26.34 -8.47
C MET A 560 -9.60 -27.33 -8.92
N LEU A 561 -9.75 -27.55 -10.23
CA LEU A 561 -10.67 -28.55 -10.77
C LEU A 561 -10.30 -29.96 -10.29
N ARG A 562 -9.01 -30.33 -10.34
CA ARG A 562 -8.52 -31.61 -9.82
C ARG A 562 -8.82 -31.78 -8.33
N MET A 563 -8.57 -30.74 -7.53
CA MET A 563 -8.86 -30.76 -6.09
C MET A 563 -10.35 -30.94 -5.82
N TYR A 564 -11.21 -30.20 -6.52
CA TYR A 564 -12.66 -30.33 -6.38
C TYR A 564 -13.17 -31.73 -6.71
N HIS A 565 -12.69 -32.33 -7.81
CA HIS A 565 -13.04 -33.70 -8.17
C HIS A 565 -12.54 -34.71 -7.14
N ALA A 566 -11.31 -34.58 -6.67
CA ALA A 566 -10.75 -35.46 -5.64
C ALA A 566 -11.51 -35.35 -4.31
N LEU A 567 -11.93 -34.15 -3.91
CA LEU A 567 -12.76 -33.94 -2.71
C LEU A 567 -14.14 -34.59 -2.85
N LYS A 568 -14.77 -34.45 -4.02
CA LYS A 568 -16.07 -35.06 -4.31
C LYS A 568 -16.00 -36.58 -4.26
N GLU A 569 -14.95 -37.16 -4.85
CA GLU A 569 -14.68 -38.60 -4.80
C GLU A 569 -14.39 -39.07 -3.37
N ALA A 570 -13.56 -38.36 -2.62
CA ALA A 570 -13.26 -38.68 -1.22
C ALA A 570 -14.51 -38.67 -0.33
N LEU A 571 -15.40 -37.69 -0.53
CA LEU A 571 -16.67 -37.62 0.19
C LEU A 571 -17.63 -38.75 -0.17
N HIS A 572 -17.63 -39.18 -1.44
CA HIS A 572 -18.39 -40.35 -1.88
C HIS A 572 -17.90 -41.63 -1.20
N ILE A 573 -16.59 -41.88 -1.23
CA ILE A 573 -15.94 -43.03 -0.58
C ILE A 573 -16.22 -43.05 0.94
N ILE A 574 -16.14 -41.90 1.61
CA ILE A 574 -16.45 -41.81 3.05
C ILE A 574 -17.91 -42.17 3.32
N GLY A 575 -18.83 -41.72 2.45
CA GLY A 575 -20.25 -42.07 2.52
C GLY A 575 -20.47 -43.57 2.59
N ASP A 576 -19.81 -44.32 1.71
CA ASP A 576 -19.92 -45.78 1.61
C ASP A 576 -19.38 -46.47 2.88
N ILE A 577 -18.23 -46.03 3.42
CA ILE A 577 -17.59 -46.64 4.60
C ILE A 577 -18.46 -46.52 5.85
N THR A 578 -19.15 -45.39 6.04
CA THR A 578 -20.03 -45.16 7.21
C THR A 578 -21.16 -46.19 7.34
N THR A 579 -21.54 -46.87 6.27
CA THR A 579 -22.66 -47.83 6.26
C THR A 579 -22.26 -49.27 6.63
N SER A 580 -20.96 -49.59 6.71
CA SER A 580 -20.48 -50.98 6.62
C SER A 580 -19.69 -51.54 7.82
N THR A 581 -19.58 -50.85 8.98
CA THR A 581 -18.67 -51.26 10.07
C THR A 581 -19.37 -51.55 11.42
N ILE A 582 -18.80 -52.43 12.28
CA ILE A 582 -19.28 -52.80 13.64
C ILE A 582 -18.19 -52.48 14.69
N THR A 583 -18.56 -51.99 15.89
CA THR A 583 -17.64 -51.47 16.94
C THR A 583 -17.26 -52.51 18.01
N THR A 584 -16.07 -52.34 18.62
CA THR A 584 -15.70 -52.96 19.91
C THR A 584 -15.12 -51.90 20.86
N PRO A 585 -15.46 -51.90 22.17
CA PRO A 585 -15.03 -50.85 23.11
C PRO A 585 -13.51 -50.88 23.39
N VAL A 586 -12.92 -49.69 23.59
CA VAL A 586 -11.50 -49.49 23.96
C VAL A 586 -11.36 -49.43 25.49
N PRO A 587 -10.26 -49.94 26.10
CA PRO A 587 -10.01 -49.83 27.53
C PRO A 587 -9.92 -48.37 28.05
N PRO A 588 -10.17 -48.14 29.36
CA PRO A 588 -10.20 -46.80 29.97
C PRO A 588 -8.83 -46.09 29.96
N PRO A 589 -8.78 -44.75 30.15
CA PRO A 589 -7.54 -43.98 30.24
C PRO A 589 -6.62 -44.46 31.38
N VAL A 590 -5.30 -44.31 31.22
CA VAL A 590 -4.31 -44.72 32.23
C VAL A 590 -4.15 -43.63 33.29
N ASP A 591 -3.98 -44.03 34.55
CA ASP A 591 -3.92 -43.14 35.71
C ASP A 591 -2.49 -42.58 35.92
N ASP A 592 -2.34 -41.26 35.96
CA ASP A 592 -1.05 -40.55 35.96
C ASP A 592 -0.41 -40.34 37.36
N THR A 593 -0.83 -41.13 38.35
CA THR A 593 -0.45 -40.96 39.78
C THR A 593 1.04 -41.15 40.08
N TRP A 594 1.83 -41.67 39.14
CA TRP A 594 3.28 -41.91 39.29
C TRP A 594 4.16 -40.68 39.04
N LEU A 595 3.63 -39.60 38.43
CA LEU A 595 4.39 -38.39 38.08
C LEU A 595 4.72 -37.47 39.27
N GLN A 596 4.16 -37.70 40.46
CA GLN A 596 4.36 -36.82 41.63
C GLN A 596 5.58 -37.15 42.48
N ASN A 597 6.30 -38.25 42.23
CA ASN A 597 7.27 -38.77 43.21
C ASN A 597 8.75 -38.43 42.94
N SER A 598 9.06 -37.48 42.06
CA SER A 598 10.44 -37.10 41.72
C SER A 598 10.75 -35.60 41.81
N SER A 599 10.09 -34.88 42.72
CA SER A 599 10.48 -33.51 43.05
C SER A 599 10.15 -33.14 44.49
N GLY A 600 11.18 -33.03 45.34
CA GLY A 600 11.11 -32.28 46.60
C GLY A 600 11.76 -32.97 47.81
N GLY A 601 13.00 -32.61 48.12
CA GLY A 601 13.58 -32.83 49.44
C GLY A 601 13.01 -31.87 50.50
N HIS A 602 12.90 -32.36 51.74
CA HIS A 602 13.19 -31.72 53.05
C HIS A 602 12.92 -30.19 53.18
N SER A 603 12.12 -29.61 54.09
CA SER A 603 11.63 -29.93 55.45
C SER A 603 10.45 -28.97 55.84
N PRO A 604 10.04 -28.72 57.12
CA PRO A 604 8.90 -29.40 57.74
C PRO A 604 7.83 -28.49 58.43
N ASN A 605 6.70 -29.14 58.78
CA ASN A 605 5.77 -28.84 59.89
C ASN A 605 4.80 -27.64 59.79
N VAL A 606 3.48 -27.87 59.83
CA VAL A 606 2.63 -27.77 61.05
C VAL A 606 1.28 -28.54 60.82
N GLN A 607 0.76 -29.04 61.93
CA GLN A 607 -0.31 -30.02 62.18
C GLN A 607 -1.72 -29.76 61.60
N ARG A 608 -2.38 -30.91 61.35
CA ARG A 608 -3.77 -31.16 60.95
C ARG A 608 -4.84 -30.67 61.94
N ARG A 609 -6.06 -30.41 61.44
CA ARG A 609 -7.31 -31.08 61.89
C ARG A 609 -8.41 -31.08 60.79
N PRO A 610 -9.38 -32.02 60.86
CA PRO A 610 -10.01 -32.64 59.69
C PRO A 610 -11.41 -32.06 59.40
N VAL A 611 -11.87 -32.17 58.15
CA VAL A 611 -13.31 -32.04 57.86
C VAL A 611 -13.76 -33.16 56.93
N SER A 612 -14.75 -33.88 57.45
CA SER A 612 -15.48 -35.01 56.91
C SER A 612 -16.39 -34.66 55.72
N ASN A 613 -16.49 -35.62 54.80
CA ASN A 613 -17.47 -35.68 53.70
C ASN A 613 -18.92 -35.63 54.19
N ILE A 614 -19.69 -34.62 53.76
CA ILE A 614 -21.12 -34.73 53.42
C ILE A 614 -21.40 -33.79 52.23
N LEU A 615 -21.96 -34.35 51.15
CA LEU A 615 -22.43 -33.67 49.93
C LEU A 615 -23.82 -33.02 50.13
N PRO A 616 -24.12 -31.89 49.48
CA PRO A 616 -25.48 -31.54 49.07
C PRO A 616 -25.60 -31.39 47.53
N PRO A 617 -26.83 -31.34 46.96
CA PRO A 617 -27.07 -31.68 45.56
C PRO A 617 -26.89 -30.53 44.55
N SER A 618 -26.60 -30.97 43.33
CA SER A 618 -26.59 -30.37 41.98
C SER A 618 -27.35 -29.07 41.67
N ARG A 619 -26.67 -28.16 40.92
CA ARG A 619 -27.24 -27.15 39.99
C ARG A 619 -26.27 -26.89 38.80
N PRO A 620 -26.73 -26.65 37.54
CA PRO A 620 -25.87 -26.65 36.35
C PRO A 620 -25.22 -25.28 36.02
N PRO A 621 -24.21 -25.22 35.12
CA PRO A 621 -23.45 -24.00 34.83
C PRO A 621 -24.09 -23.12 33.74
N ALA A 622 -23.89 -21.81 33.88
CA ALA A 622 -24.40 -20.77 32.99
C ALA A 622 -23.47 -20.52 31.78
N VAL A 623 -24.08 -20.39 30.60
CA VAL A 623 -23.46 -19.99 29.32
C VAL A 623 -23.75 -18.50 29.09
N ARG A 624 -22.71 -17.72 28.73
CA ARG A 624 -22.84 -16.33 28.26
C ARG A 624 -23.25 -16.32 26.78
N GLY A 625 -24.37 -15.67 26.47
CA GLY A 625 -24.84 -15.37 25.12
C GLY A 625 -25.19 -13.87 24.95
N PRO A 626 -25.44 -13.40 23.72
CA PRO A 626 -25.58 -11.98 23.37
C PRO A 626 -27.00 -11.43 23.60
N THR A 627 -27.07 -10.12 23.84
CA THR A 627 -28.26 -9.35 24.25
C THR A 627 -29.27 -9.10 23.11
N PRO A 628 -30.60 -9.22 23.37
CA PRO A 628 -31.66 -8.93 22.40
C PRO A 628 -32.31 -7.53 22.59
N GLY A 629 -32.79 -6.94 21.50
CA GLY A 629 -33.57 -5.68 21.49
C GLY A 629 -35.08 -5.87 21.74
N PRO A 630 -35.85 -4.77 21.92
CA PRO A 630 -37.29 -4.83 22.21
C PRO A 630 -38.20 -4.61 20.97
N PRO A 631 -39.54 -4.85 21.09
CA PRO A 631 -40.34 -5.55 20.07
C PRO A 631 -41.31 -4.69 19.24
N LEU A 632 -41.90 -5.30 18.20
CA LEU A 632 -43.05 -4.84 17.40
C LEU A 632 -44.40 -5.31 17.98
N ILE A 633 -45.52 -4.66 17.59
CA ILE A 633 -46.96 -5.09 17.43
C ILE A 633 -47.93 -3.92 17.82
N PRO A 634 -49.14 -3.68 17.24
CA PRO A 634 -49.68 -3.62 15.86
C PRO A 634 -50.49 -2.30 15.54
N VAL A 635 -51.05 -2.14 14.33
CA VAL A 635 -51.82 -0.95 13.81
C VAL A 635 -53.31 -0.96 14.25
N PRO A 636 -54.04 0.18 14.39
CA PRO A 636 -54.90 0.69 13.29
C PRO A 636 -55.12 2.24 13.18
N ALA A 637 -55.42 2.68 11.96
CA ALA A 637 -56.22 3.84 11.50
C ALA A 637 -55.81 5.31 11.81
N GLY A 638 -55.56 6.07 10.73
CA GLY A 638 -56.07 7.45 10.55
C GLY A 638 -55.11 8.62 10.78
N GLY A 639 -54.96 9.48 9.76
CA GLY A 639 -54.73 10.94 9.94
C GLY A 639 -53.29 11.46 9.94
N SER A 640 -52.90 12.04 8.80
CA SER A 640 -52.27 13.36 8.61
C SER A 640 -51.14 13.92 9.52
N VAL A 641 -50.15 14.51 8.82
CA VAL A 641 -49.26 15.65 9.16
C VAL A 641 -47.90 15.34 9.84
N TYR A 642 -46.81 15.54 9.07
CA TYR A 642 -45.44 15.73 9.58
C TYR A 642 -45.02 17.22 9.49
N PRO A 643 -44.28 17.77 10.46
CA PRO A 643 -43.62 19.07 10.38
C PRO A 643 -42.15 18.96 9.86
N PRO A 644 -41.55 20.02 9.28
CA PRO A 644 -40.24 19.96 8.62
C PRO A 644 -39.05 20.40 9.50
N ILE A 645 -37.84 20.00 9.07
CA ILE A 645 -36.51 20.27 9.66
C ILE A 645 -35.90 21.58 9.08
N PRO A 646 -35.06 22.34 9.81
CA PRO A 646 -34.74 23.74 9.50
C PRO A 646 -33.48 23.93 8.62
N SER A 647 -33.52 24.95 7.75
CA SER A 647 -32.39 25.45 6.94
C SER A 647 -32.00 26.88 7.36
N ARG A 648 -30.69 27.19 7.36
CA ARG A 648 -30.10 28.50 7.73
C ARG A 648 -30.12 29.50 6.55
N PRO A 649 -30.10 30.84 6.78
CA PRO A 649 -30.60 31.85 5.85
C PRO A 649 -29.52 32.56 5.01
N GLY A 650 -29.93 33.03 3.82
CA GLY A 650 -29.27 34.10 3.04
C GLY A 650 -30.16 35.36 2.96
N PRO A 651 -29.61 36.54 2.61
CA PRO A 651 -30.24 37.84 2.88
C PRO A 651 -31.22 38.30 1.80
N ALA A 652 -32.14 39.17 2.24
CA ALA A 652 -33.35 39.62 1.56
C ALA A 652 -33.16 40.76 0.55
N GLY A 653 -34.06 40.82 -0.43
CA GLY A 653 -34.43 42.00 -1.21
C GLY A 653 -35.92 41.94 -1.58
N PRO A 654 -36.69 43.04 -1.59
CA PRO A 654 -38.15 43.01 -1.56
C PRO A 654 -38.78 43.22 -2.95
N PHE A 655 -39.95 42.60 -3.21
CA PHE A 655 -41.23 43.24 -3.55
C PHE A 655 -42.24 42.20 -4.07
N SER A 656 -43.50 42.44 -3.71
CA SER A 656 -44.60 41.47 -3.58
C SER A 656 -45.48 41.30 -4.81
N ALA A 657 -45.95 40.05 -5.00
CA ALA A 657 -47.32 39.58 -5.28
C ALA A 657 -48.17 40.20 -6.41
N ALA A 658 -48.63 39.35 -7.35
CA ALA A 658 -50.05 39.00 -7.52
C ALA A 658 -50.25 37.81 -8.51
N ASN A 659 -51.12 36.89 -8.11
CA ASN A 659 -51.57 35.64 -8.76
C ASN A 659 -52.39 35.84 -10.04
N ASN A 660 -52.32 34.86 -10.97
CA ASN A 660 -53.46 34.03 -11.41
C ASN A 660 -53.04 33.00 -12.48
N ASP A 661 -53.24 31.70 -12.17
CA ASP A 661 -53.32 30.55 -13.11
C ASP A 661 -54.75 30.49 -13.73
N PRO A 662 -55.11 29.70 -14.77
CA PRO A 662 -54.48 28.44 -15.24
C PRO A 662 -54.49 28.15 -16.77
N PHE A 663 -53.77 27.10 -17.19
CA PHE A 663 -53.79 26.41 -18.51
C PHE A 663 -53.25 27.13 -19.76
N ALA A 664 -51.98 26.82 -20.12
CA ALA A 664 -51.49 26.84 -21.51
C ALA A 664 -50.32 25.86 -21.71
N ALA A 665 -50.28 25.23 -22.89
CA ALA A 665 -49.38 24.17 -23.34
C ALA A 665 -47.87 24.50 -23.28
N PRO A 666 -46.96 23.49 -23.30
CA PRO A 666 -45.52 23.72 -23.36
C PRO A 666 -45.08 24.32 -24.71
N PRO A 667 -44.10 25.24 -24.74
CA PRO A 667 -43.66 25.90 -25.97
C PRO A 667 -42.85 24.96 -26.88
N GLN A 668 -43.10 25.12 -28.19
CA GLN A 668 -42.43 24.43 -29.28
C GLN A 668 -40.96 24.85 -29.44
N ILE A 669 -40.11 23.86 -29.70
CA ILE A 669 -38.70 24.02 -30.10
C ILE A 669 -38.66 24.49 -31.57
N PRO A 670 -37.89 25.53 -31.94
CA PRO A 670 -37.71 25.91 -33.34
C PRO A 670 -36.99 24.82 -34.13
N SER A 671 -37.63 24.37 -35.22
CA SER A 671 -37.10 23.38 -36.16
C SER A 671 -35.93 23.98 -36.96
N ARG A 672 -34.80 23.28 -36.98
CA ARG A 672 -33.61 23.62 -37.76
C ARG A 672 -33.83 23.23 -39.24
N PRO A 673 -33.44 24.05 -40.23
CA PRO A 673 -33.63 23.74 -41.65
C PRO A 673 -32.78 22.55 -42.12
N ALA A 674 -33.31 21.78 -43.08
CA ALA A 674 -32.63 20.66 -43.74
C ALA A 674 -31.37 21.14 -44.49
N ARG A 675 -30.23 20.50 -44.22
CA ARG A 675 -28.96 20.75 -44.93
C ARG A 675 -28.83 19.78 -46.09
N ILE A 676 -28.88 20.33 -47.30
CA ILE A 676 -28.60 19.68 -48.59
C ILE A 676 -27.10 19.29 -48.62
N PRO A 677 -26.74 18.08 -49.09
CA PRO A 677 -25.34 17.66 -49.21
C PRO A 677 -24.62 18.35 -50.39
N PRO A 678 -23.37 18.81 -50.24
CA PRO A 678 -22.62 19.36 -51.36
C PRO A 678 -22.07 18.24 -52.25
N GLY A 679 -22.30 18.40 -53.56
CA GLY A 679 -21.86 17.51 -54.62
C GLY A 679 -20.36 17.56 -54.91
N VAL A 680 -19.89 16.50 -55.55
CA VAL A 680 -18.52 16.24 -56.04
C VAL A 680 -18.31 16.89 -57.41
N PRO A 681 -17.16 17.55 -57.65
CA PRO A 681 -16.60 17.70 -58.99
C PRO A 681 -15.30 16.88 -59.20
N PRO A 682 -14.90 16.62 -60.46
CA PRO A 682 -14.09 15.47 -60.86
C PRO A 682 -12.60 15.80 -61.06
N GLY A 683 -11.73 14.77 -61.04
CA GLY A 683 -10.38 14.84 -61.64
C GLY A 683 -9.27 14.12 -60.88
N VAL A 684 -8.87 12.95 -61.38
CA VAL A 684 -7.74 12.11 -60.93
C VAL A 684 -6.46 12.54 -61.69
N PRO A 685 -5.23 12.31 -61.17
CA PRO A 685 -4.49 11.13 -61.63
C PRO A 685 -3.77 10.34 -60.52
N ARG A 686 -3.95 9.02 -60.55
CA ARG A 686 -3.28 8.01 -59.71
C ARG A 686 -1.83 7.82 -60.18
N ARG A 687 -0.88 7.75 -59.23
CA ARG A 687 0.46 7.15 -59.44
C ARG A 687 0.48 5.71 -58.89
N PRO A 688 1.27 4.80 -59.47
CA PRO A 688 1.20 3.36 -59.22
C PRO A 688 1.90 2.92 -57.92
N PRO A 689 1.56 1.75 -57.36
CA PRO A 689 2.18 1.22 -56.14
C PRO A 689 3.59 0.64 -56.42
N PRO A 690 4.50 0.65 -55.43
CA PRO A 690 5.82 0.06 -55.56
C PRO A 690 5.80 -1.47 -55.48
N THR A 691 6.62 -2.08 -56.33
CA THR A 691 6.85 -3.52 -56.50
C THR A 691 7.65 -4.15 -55.36
N ILE A 692 7.21 -5.34 -54.95
CA ILE A 692 7.85 -6.25 -53.97
C ILE A 692 9.00 -7.03 -54.63
N PRO A 693 10.20 -7.16 -54.02
CA PRO A 693 11.20 -8.13 -54.44
C PRO A 693 11.21 -9.39 -53.55
N GLY A 694 10.86 -10.52 -54.17
CA GLY A 694 11.62 -11.78 -54.14
C GLY A 694 11.76 -12.62 -52.86
N LYS A 695 11.14 -13.82 -52.89
CA LYS A 695 11.75 -15.07 -52.39
C LYS A 695 11.45 -16.22 -53.37
N PRO A 696 12.42 -17.10 -53.67
CA PRO A 696 12.23 -18.22 -54.59
C PRO A 696 11.75 -19.48 -53.85
N LEU A 697 10.96 -20.28 -54.57
CA LEU A 697 10.57 -21.66 -54.23
C LEU A 697 11.72 -22.60 -54.61
N TRP A 698 12.24 -23.34 -53.61
CA TRP A 698 12.44 -24.80 -53.57
C TRP A 698 12.50 -25.23 -52.11
#